data_AF-A0A090RWJ3-F1
#
_entry.id   AF-A0A090RWJ3-F1
#
_cell.length_a   1.000
_cell.length_b   1.000
_cell.length_c   1.000
_cell.angle_alpha   90.00
_cell.angle_beta   90.00
_cell.angle_gamma   90.00
#
_symmetry.space_group_name_H-M   'P 1'
#
loop_
_entity.id
_entity.type
_entity.pdbx_description
1 polymer ?
#
loop_
_entity_poly.entity_id
_entity_poly.type
_entity_poly.pdbx_seq_one_letter_code
_entity_poly.pdbx_strand_id
1 'polypeptide(L)'
;MASGVACDGLLTGEASESKSGSYFTGFGLKGATYSDQPHLKMARYVGSLVQPALKPNTQYLGANGVALAVSEDFKDLLERSYDSSIWTTIIDPKVTLDFFHSNEDVVLIHYSDQYTSSSSYDAITVTAQRGLFEKVVQQGDGGQINEFNAFNGDWLLKMMTCPATINKERKGVIGAYKFVTSLVHDSDITWVPLSVAEMIRVSGNIGLKMSDSEFSRNVQGYKKGAISDDVLLVGFKDQQMYLLPVEVKTGAVPNYNKAVQQSKELLRYLSEDLLGNETLAGKLYRSLFMRQVLMQVDKYRLYSVFEENYFNDLLDNKEQWLVGNYEIAKIANYPDGFVVSHLDSSTCFGPDYQLIDGILRVDLPMDLLPRLVAKPMLDVFKDIGTFQVPEKYILGGVTEAETIEVHVQQESATEANDVSPEVMPAGTTPEPEVQEESESVKEPETVEATFSGHNLNVLFGHNAVTQAPLNWEPTNTAKFMNTNTGIIGTMGTGKTQFTKSVITQLHRNQADNVNGAPIGILIFDYKSDYVDDKFQDATNGKKFNLHKLPYNPLSLFGDTPMLPVHTARGFSETMGKAFNLGQKQQLRLRKLVGEAYELAGIRKADPSTWSKPAPTIADVWALFIETEPDEDSLYAALESLYELEIFEDDNSKCLSLYDLVDGIRVVELAGYPSEIQNLVVALTLDLFYSQMQKKGKPEVQGDFRQITKMILVDEADNFMSQNFPSLRKILKEGREYGVGVVLSTQDITHFQTGENDYSSYVLTWVIHRVAKIKSQELKAMFGVNEKAEQEKLMETINKLEKHYSLYIDGAKKIVKMRDRAFWELLA
;
A
#
# COMPACT_ATOMS: atom_id res chain seq x y z
N MET A 1 49.70 10.46 -16.17
CA MET A 1 48.42 10.52 -15.43
C MET A 1 47.31 9.96 -16.30
N ALA A 2 46.18 9.59 -15.69
CA ALA A 2 44.92 9.30 -16.37
C ALA A 2 44.57 10.37 -17.42
N SER A 3 43.80 10.01 -18.44
CA SER A 3 43.36 10.99 -19.45
C SER A 3 42.11 11.73 -18.99
N GLY A 4 42.14 13.07 -19.07
CA GLY A 4 40.97 13.94 -18.94
C GLY A 4 40.43 14.42 -20.29
N VAL A 5 40.92 13.83 -21.39
CA VAL A 5 40.62 14.26 -22.76
C VAL A 5 39.43 13.45 -23.29
N ALA A 6 38.49 14.13 -23.97
CA ALA A 6 37.37 13.52 -24.66
C ALA A 6 37.18 14.14 -26.06
N CYS A 7 36.33 13.53 -26.90
CA CYS A 7 36.03 13.99 -28.26
C CYS A 7 37.29 14.28 -29.08
N ASP A 8 38.23 13.33 -29.16
CA ASP A 8 39.50 13.47 -29.90
C ASP A 8 40.33 14.71 -29.51
N GLY A 9 40.27 15.17 -28.26
CA GLY A 9 41.02 16.36 -27.85
C GLY A 9 40.29 17.68 -28.00
N LEU A 10 39.05 17.68 -28.46
CA LEU A 10 38.21 18.88 -28.51
C LEU A 10 37.70 19.27 -27.12
N LEU A 11 37.46 18.29 -26.25
CA LEU A 11 37.12 18.50 -24.85
C LEU A 11 38.37 18.18 -24.00
N THR A 12 39.04 19.22 -23.52
CA THR A 12 40.26 19.09 -22.74
C THR A 12 39.97 19.24 -21.25
N GLY A 13 40.49 18.33 -20.43
CA GLY A 13 40.38 18.38 -18.99
C GLY A 13 41.60 17.82 -18.29
N GLU A 14 41.68 18.11 -16.99
CA GLU A 14 42.64 17.50 -16.08
C GLU A 14 41.99 16.30 -15.40
N ALA A 15 42.77 15.23 -15.21
CA ALA A 15 42.33 14.06 -14.46
C ALA A 15 43.11 13.96 -13.15
N SER A 16 42.42 13.55 -12.10
CA SER A 16 42.99 13.30 -10.77
C SER A 16 43.30 11.81 -10.62
N GLU A 17 44.48 11.48 -10.08
CA GLU A 17 44.86 10.11 -9.71
C GLU A 17 45.49 10.08 -8.32
N SER A 18 45.13 9.08 -7.50
CA SER A 18 45.78 8.86 -6.21
C SER A 18 47.03 7.98 -6.37
N LYS A 19 48.14 8.39 -5.75
CA LYS A 19 49.40 7.64 -5.69
C LYS A 19 50.01 7.76 -4.30
N SER A 20 50.12 6.62 -3.60
CA SER A 20 50.80 6.52 -2.31
C SER A 20 50.32 7.55 -1.27
N GLY A 21 49.00 7.78 -1.19
CA GLY A 21 48.38 8.74 -0.26
C GLY A 21 48.39 10.20 -0.72
N SER A 22 49.01 10.53 -1.84
CA SER A 22 48.94 11.88 -2.44
C SER A 22 48.08 11.88 -3.69
N TYR A 23 47.30 12.94 -3.89
CA TYR A 23 46.45 13.10 -5.07
C TYR A 23 47.15 14.03 -6.06
N PHE A 24 47.22 13.58 -7.32
CA PHE A 24 47.84 14.33 -8.40
C PHE A 24 46.81 14.65 -9.48
N THR A 25 46.67 15.93 -9.82
CA THR A 25 45.75 16.39 -10.86
C THR A 25 46.52 17.08 -11.98
N GLY A 26 46.19 16.74 -13.22
CA GLY A 26 46.65 17.50 -14.37
C GLY A 26 46.49 16.75 -15.68
N PHE A 27 47.23 17.18 -16.69
CA PHE A 27 47.11 16.63 -18.04
C PHE A 27 47.71 15.22 -18.17
N GLY A 28 46.96 14.33 -18.82
CA GLY A 28 47.40 12.97 -19.13
C GLY A 28 46.74 12.41 -20.39
N LEU A 29 47.39 11.43 -20.99
CA LEU A 29 46.93 10.71 -22.19
C LEU A 29 47.01 9.18 -21.99
N LYS A 30 47.01 8.71 -20.74
CA LYS A 30 46.99 7.26 -20.46
C LYS A 30 45.64 6.70 -20.93
N GLY A 31 45.66 5.61 -21.70
CA GLY A 31 44.45 4.97 -22.26
C GLY A 31 43.94 5.59 -23.56
N ALA A 32 44.20 6.87 -23.82
CA ALA A 32 43.76 7.55 -25.04
C ALA A 32 44.61 7.19 -26.26
N THR A 33 43.96 6.97 -27.41
CA THR A 33 44.64 6.79 -28.70
C THR A 33 44.88 8.15 -29.37
N TYR A 34 46.14 8.57 -29.51
CA TYR A 34 46.50 9.89 -30.06
C TYR A 34 47.60 9.84 -31.13
N SER A 35 47.92 8.65 -31.66
CA SER A 35 48.89 8.47 -32.75
C SER A 35 48.57 9.30 -33.98
N ASP A 36 47.30 9.56 -34.25
CA ASP A 36 46.84 10.28 -35.44
C ASP A 36 46.30 11.68 -35.11
N GLN A 37 46.59 12.17 -33.90
CA GLN A 37 46.12 13.46 -33.39
C GLN A 37 47.30 14.40 -33.11
N PRO A 38 47.72 15.23 -34.09
CA PRO A 38 48.89 16.10 -33.95
C PRO A 38 48.81 17.08 -32.79
N HIS A 39 47.61 17.60 -32.50
CA HIS A 39 47.36 18.53 -31.40
C HIS A 39 47.58 17.88 -30.03
N LEU A 40 47.14 16.63 -29.82
CA LEU A 40 47.40 15.91 -28.57
C LEU A 40 48.87 15.54 -28.40
N LYS A 41 49.56 15.16 -29.49
CA LYS A 41 51.02 14.98 -29.47
C LYS A 41 51.73 16.26 -29.06
N MET A 42 51.33 17.40 -29.64
CA MET A 42 51.89 18.70 -29.31
C MET A 42 51.65 19.04 -27.83
N ALA A 43 50.43 18.86 -27.32
CA ALA A 43 50.09 19.09 -25.91
C ALA A 43 50.97 18.25 -24.97
N ARG A 44 51.19 16.97 -25.30
CA ARG A 44 52.12 16.10 -24.57
C ARG A 44 53.55 16.64 -24.57
N TYR A 45 54.06 17.08 -25.72
CA TYR A 45 55.41 17.64 -25.81
C TYR A 45 55.55 18.92 -25.00
N VAL A 46 54.58 19.85 -25.11
CA VAL A 46 54.56 21.07 -24.31
C VAL A 46 54.60 20.72 -22.82
N GLY A 47 53.68 19.88 -22.35
CA GLY A 47 53.61 19.49 -20.93
C GLY A 47 54.90 18.86 -20.39
N SER A 48 55.59 18.07 -21.22
CA SER A 48 56.84 17.40 -20.82
C SER A 48 58.11 18.25 -20.94
N LEU A 49 58.04 19.38 -21.65
CA LEU A 49 59.14 20.35 -21.73
C LEU A 49 59.09 21.40 -20.62
N VAL A 50 57.95 21.61 -19.95
CA VAL A 50 57.79 22.63 -18.91
C VAL A 50 58.78 22.43 -17.74
N GLN A 51 58.93 21.20 -17.25
CA GLN A 51 59.81 20.94 -16.11
C GLN A 51 61.31 21.21 -16.44
N PRO A 52 61.87 20.70 -17.55
CA PRO A 52 63.21 21.08 -18.01
C PRO A 52 63.38 22.58 -18.28
N ALA A 53 62.34 23.27 -18.74
CA ALA A 53 62.39 24.71 -19.00
C ALA A 53 62.43 25.55 -17.71
N LEU A 54 61.74 25.13 -16.65
CA LEU A 54 61.64 25.87 -15.40
C LEU A 54 62.77 25.57 -14.40
N LYS A 55 63.41 24.40 -14.47
CA LYS A 55 64.42 23.96 -13.49
C LYS A 55 65.81 23.80 -14.12
N PRO A 56 66.84 24.54 -13.64
CA PRO A 56 68.21 24.37 -14.13
C PRO A 56 68.68 22.92 -13.99
N ASN A 57 69.51 22.46 -14.92
CA ASN A 57 70.13 21.12 -14.93
C ASN A 57 69.14 19.93 -14.90
N THR A 58 67.91 20.12 -15.37
CA THR A 58 66.92 19.03 -15.47
C THR A 58 66.90 18.43 -16.87
N GLN A 59 67.12 17.12 -17.00
CA GLN A 59 67.10 16.41 -18.28
C GLN A 59 65.65 16.16 -18.78
N TYR A 60 65.43 16.29 -20.08
CA TYR A 60 64.17 15.89 -20.71
C TYR A 60 64.06 14.36 -20.81
N LEU A 61 63.03 13.78 -20.16
CA LEU A 61 62.75 12.35 -20.17
C LEU A 61 61.49 11.97 -20.98
N GLY A 62 60.74 12.94 -21.50
CA GLY A 62 59.53 12.71 -22.32
C GLY A 62 58.35 12.01 -21.62
N ALA A 63 58.48 11.75 -20.32
CA ALA A 63 57.47 11.12 -19.47
C ALA A 63 57.07 11.98 -18.25
N ASN A 64 57.85 13.01 -17.94
CA ASN A 64 57.56 13.92 -16.82
C ASN A 64 56.59 15.01 -17.27
N GLY A 65 55.72 15.47 -16.39
CA GLY A 65 54.83 16.61 -16.61
C GLY A 65 54.61 17.36 -15.30
N VAL A 66 54.04 18.56 -15.38
CA VAL A 66 53.62 19.31 -14.20
C VAL A 66 52.22 18.83 -13.79
N ALA A 67 52.03 18.60 -12.50
CA ALA A 67 50.75 18.24 -11.89
C ALA A 67 50.58 19.04 -10.61
N LEU A 68 49.34 19.37 -10.28
CA LEU A 68 48.95 19.79 -8.94
C LEU A 68 49.04 18.58 -8.01
N ALA A 69 49.60 18.77 -6.82
CA ALA A 69 49.67 17.74 -5.79
C ALA A 69 48.94 18.23 -4.55
N VAL A 70 47.98 17.45 -4.07
CA VAL A 70 47.26 17.69 -2.82
C VAL A 70 47.77 16.70 -1.78
N SER A 71 48.29 17.22 -0.66
CA SER A 71 48.76 16.41 0.46
C SER A 71 47.61 15.92 1.32
N GLU A 72 47.83 14.81 2.04
CA GLU A 72 46.85 14.25 2.98
C GLU A 72 46.61 15.16 4.20
N ASP A 73 47.56 16.02 4.57
CA ASP A 73 47.41 17.02 5.66
C ASP A 73 46.19 17.95 5.45
N PHE A 74 45.68 18.06 4.22
CA PHE A 74 44.45 18.77 3.92
C PHE A 74 43.20 18.12 4.55
N LYS A 75 43.20 16.80 4.80
CA LYS A 75 42.09 16.09 5.47
C LYS A 75 41.89 16.58 6.90
N ASP A 76 42.97 16.78 7.65
CA ASP A 76 42.92 17.28 9.04
C ASP A 76 42.29 18.69 9.13
N LEU A 77 42.48 19.52 8.10
CA LEU A 77 41.87 20.84 8.02
C LEU A 77 40.37 20.75 7.69
N LEU A 78 39.97 19.77 6.87
CA LEU A 78 38.58 19.51 6.50
C LEU A 78 37.75 18.98 7.67
N GLU A 79 38.31 18.11 8.52
CA GLU A 79 37.61 17.59 9.71
C GLU A 79 37.06 18.70 10.59
N ARG A 80 37.84 19.76 10.82
CA ARG A 80 37.37 20.94 11.58
C ARG A 80 36.19 21.63 10.93
N SER A 81 36.17 21.70 9.61
CA SER A 81 35.04 22.27 8.86
C SER A 81 33.81 21.38 8.93
N TYR A 82 33.99 20.06 8.90
CA TYR A 82 32.90 19.08 9.03
C TYR A 82 32.25 19.14 10.42
N ASP A 83 33.04 19.22 11.49
CA ASP A 83 32.52 19.28 12.87
C ASP A 83 31.78 20.59 13.19
N SER A 84 32.19 21.68 12.55
CA SER A 84 31.64 23.02 12.80
C SER A 84 30.48 23.41 11.87
N SER A 85 30.09 22.54 10.94
CA SER A 85 29.09 22.83 9.92
C SER A 85 28.04 21.72 9.79
N ILE A 86 26.82 22.06 9.38
CA ILE A 86 25.82 21.06 9.00
C ILE A 86 26.22 20.39 7.68
N TRP A 87 26.75 21.17 6.73
CA TRP A 87 27.37 20.69 5.50
C TRP A 87 28.56 21.58 5.14
N THR A 88 29.49 21.04 4.36
CA THR A 88 30.66 21.74 3.84
C THR A 88 30.70 21.56 2.32
N THR A 89 30.74 22.68 1.59
CA THR A 89 30.89 22.67 0.12
C THR A 89 32.31 23.06 -0.24
N ILE A 90 32.99 22.18 -0.96
CA ILE A 90 34.35 22.31 -1.45
C ILE A 90 34.27 22.65 -2.93
N ILE A 91 34.83 23.78 -3.33
CA ILE A 91 34.80 24.29 -4.71
C ILE A 91 36.07 23.84 -5.42
N ASP A 92 35.92 23.37 -6.66
CA ASP A 92 36.96 22.84 -7.55
C ASP A 92 37.90 21.83 -6.84
N PRO A 93 37.34 20.75 -6.24
CA PRO A 93 38.14 19.75 -5.57
C PRO A 93 39.06 19.04 -6.58
N LYS A 94 40.37 19.33 -6.51
CA LYS A 94 41.43 18.65 -7.27
C LYS A 94 41.74 17.24 -6.74
N VAL A 95 40.71 16.48 -6.41
CA VAL A 95 40.74 15.12 -5.85
C VAL A 95 39.58 14.30 -6.43
N THR A 96 39.62 12.97 -6.30
CA THR A 96 38.51 12.08 -6.71
C THR A 96 37.49 11.90 -5.57
N LEU A 97 36.30 11.36 -5.84
CA LEU A 97 35.28 11.08 -4.80
C LEU A 97 35.82 10.17 -3.69
N ASP A 98 36.73 9.24 -4.01
CA ASP A 98 37.37 8.34 -3.05
C ASP A 98 38.10 9.08 -1.92
N PHE A 99 38.56 10.32 -2.16
CA PHE A 99 39.17 11.16 -1.13
C PHE A 99 38.22 11.39 0.05
N PHE A 100 36.94 11.60 -0.23
CA PHE A 100 35.92 11.90 0.78
C PHE A 100 35.33 10.65 1.45
N HIS A 101 35.37 9.49 0.78
CA HIS A 101 34.91 8.22 1.35
C HIS A 101 35.91 7.60 2.35
N SER A 102 37.18 7.99 2.28
CA SER A 102 38.17 7.47 3.23
C SER A 102 37.89 7.82 4.71
N ASN A 103 36.97 8.75 4.96
CA ASN A 103 36.47 9.09 6.30
C ASN A 103 35.03 8.53 6.47
N GLU A 104 34.87 7.44 7.23
CA GLU A 104 33.58 6.74 7.42
C GLU A 104 32.45 7.62 8.01
N ASP A 105 32.82 8.73 8.64
CA ASP A 105 31.89 9.66 9.30
C ASP A 105 31.24 10.70 8.37
N VAL A 106 31.61 10.72 7.07
CA VAL A 106 31.18 11.77 6.13
C VAL A 106 30.30 11.22 5.00
N VAL A 107 29.13 11.83 4.80
CA VAL A 107 28.18 11.52 3.73
C VAL A 107 28.25 12.58 2.63
N LEU A 108 28.30 12.15 1.38
CA LEU A 108 28.47 13.00 0.20
C LEU A 108 27.10 13.39 -0.38
N ILE A 109 26.59 14.55 0.00
CA ILE A 109 25.20 14.97 -0.27
C ILE A 109 24.99 15.35 -1.74
N HIS A 110 25.83 16.22 -2.26
CA HIS A 110 25.61 16.84 -3.57
C HIS A 110 26.95 17.17 -4.20
N TYR A 111 27.04 17.11 -5.52
CA TYR A 111 28.21 17.55 -6.27
C TYR A 111 27.74 18.14 -7.58
N SER A 112 28.49 19.11 -8.08
CA SER A 112 28.22 19.80 -9.34
C SER A 112 29.39 19.60 -10.29
N ASP A 113 29.07 19.39 -11.56
CA ASP A 113 29.97 19.11 -12.68
C ASP A 113 29.53 19.86 -13.96
N GLN A 114 28.59 20.80 -13.82
CA GLN A 114 27.87 21.43 -14.93
C GLN A 114 28.57 22.68 -15.46
N TYR A 115 29.62 23.15 -14.80
CA TYR A 115 30.24 24.45 -15.06
C TYR A 115 31.59 24.34 -15.77
N THR A 116 32.26 23.17 -15.74
CA THR A 116 33.53 22.97 -16.45
C THR A 116 33.52 21.78 -17.40
N SER A 117 34.22 21.92 -18.53
CA SER A 117 34.46 20.84 -19.49
C SER A 117 35.58 19.88 -19.03
N SER A 118 35.95 19.92 -17.75
CA SER A 118 37.01 19.10 -17.17
C SER A 118 36.47 17.76 -16.70
N SER A 119 37.35 16.78 -16.44
CA SER A 119 36.96 15.51 -15.80
C SER A 119 36.91 15.61 -14.27
N SER A 120 37.03 16.82 -13.71
CA SER A 120 36.96 17.10 -12.28
C SER A 120 35.61 17.72 -11.91
N TYR A 121 35.21 17.55 -10.65
CA TYR A 121 33.99 18.16 -10.11
C TYR A 121 34.20 19.66 -9.86
N ASP A 122 33.15 20.46 -10.07
CA ASP A 122 33.15 21.90 -9.80
C ASP A 122 32.88 22.21 -8.33
N ALA A 123 32.05 21.39 -7.68
CA ALA A 123 31.80 21.49 -6.26
C ALA A 123 31.41 20.14 -5.67
N ILE A 124 31.85 19.86 -4.45
CA ILE A 124 31.43 18.68 -3.67
C ILE A 124 30.92 19.16 -2.31
N THR A 125 29.69 18.79 -1.96
CA THR A 125 29.04 19.08 -0.69
C THR A 125 28.95 17.80 0.14
N VAL A 126 29.54 17.86 1.33
CA VAL A 126 29.63 16.75 2.28
C VAL A 126 29.04 17.15 3.63
N THR A 127 28.64 16.16 4.43
CA THR A 127 28.15 16.35 5.79
C THR A 127 28.69 15.28 6.73
N ALA A 128 29.06 15.66 7.95
CA ALA A 128 29.31 14.71 9.04
C ALA A 128 28.03 14.37 9.84
N GLN A 129 26.90 15.02 9.56
CA GLN A 129 25.64 14.87 10.30
C GLN A 129 24.80 13.68 9.81
N ARG A 130 25.41 12.50 9.66
CA ARG A 130 24.76 11.30 9.10
C ARG A 130 23.44 10.94 9.81
N GLY A 131 23.43 10.97 11.14
CA GLY A 131 22.26 10.60 11.95
C GLY A 131 21.03 11.49 11.72
N LEU A 132 21.21 12.75 11.31
CA LEU A 132 20.10 13.65 10.99
C LEU A 132 19.40 13.20 9.70
N PHE A 133 20.18 12.84 8.68
CA PHE A 133 19.66 12.35 7.40
C PHE A 133 19.09 10.93 7.50
N GLU A 134 19.66 10.07 8.35
CA GLU A 134 19.11 8.73 8.64
C GLU A 134 17.72 8.83 9.26
N LYS A 135 17.53 9.74 10.22
CA LYS A 135 16.21 9.97 10.80
C LYS A 135 15.18 10.45 9.79
N VAL A 136 15.55 11.29 8.83
CA VAL A 136 14.63 11.77 7.78
C VAL A 136 14.21 10.64 6.83
N VAL A 137 15.14 9.79 6.43
CA VAL A 137 14.82 8.63 5.58
C VAL A 137 14.03 7.57 6.35
N GLN A 138 14.27 7.43 7.66
CA GLN A 138 13.58 6.49 8.54
C GLN A 138 12.20 6.96 9.04
N GLN A 139 11.88 8.26 9.05
CA GLN A 139 10.58 8.80 9.49
C GLN A 139 9.38 8.42 8.58
N GLY A 140 9.52 7.44 7.68
CA GLY A 140 8.44 6.88 6.83
C GLY A 140 8.69 5.41 6.47
N ASP A 141 8.29 4.98 5.25
CA ASP A 141 8.43 3.59 4.73
C ASP A 141 9.87 3.03 4.59
N GLY A 142 10.87 3.62 5.23
CA GLY A 142 12.29 3.27 5.12
C GLY A 142 12.94 3.73 3.80
N GLY A 143 14.22 3.36 3.64
CA GLY A 143 15.07 3.65 2.47
C GLY A 143 16.56 3.62 2.81
N GLN A 144 17.42 3.27 1.85
CA GLN A 144 18.88 3.33 2.00
C GLN A 144 19.38 4.69 1.55
N ILE A 145 19.94 5.52 2.45
CA ILE A 145 20.50 6.84 2.09
C ILE A 145 21.45 6.72 0.91
N ASN A 146 22.34 5.74 0.95
CA ASN A 146 23.40 5.55 -0.02
C ASN A 146 22.85 5.42 -1.44
N GLU A 147 21.74 4.70 -1.64
CA GLU A 147 21.15 4.47 -2.96
C GLU A 147 20.36 5.69 -3.45
N PHE A 148 19.68 6.39 -2.55
CA PHE A 148 19.08 7.69 -2.87
C PHE A 148 20.15 8.68 -3.30
N ASN A 149 21.26 8.77 -2.57
CA ASN A 149 22.36 9.67 -2.87
C ASN A 149 23.10 9.29 -4.14
N ALA A 150 23.29 7.98 -4.38
CA ALA A 150 23.90 7.48 -5.60
C ALA A 150 23.05 7.85 -6.82
N PHE A 151 21.73 7.70 -6.74
CA PHE A 151 20.82 8.00 -7.85
C PHE A 151 20.60 9.51 -8.05
N ASN A 152 20.25 10.25 -6.99
CA ASN A 152 20.04 11.70 -7.00
C ASN A 152 20.20 12.28 -5.57
N GLY A 153 21.40 12.82 -5.26
CA GLY A 153 21.69 13.38 -3.95
C GLY A 153 20.96 14.69 -3.62
N ASP A 154 20.53 15.40 -4.64
CA ASP A 154 19.82 16.68 -4.54
C ASP A 154 18.43 16.54 -3.89
N TRP A 155 17.82 15.36 -4.03
CA TRP A 155 16.54 15.02 -3.41
C TRP A 155 16.63 14.95 -1.90
N LEU A 156 17.73 14.44 -1.35
CA LEU A 156 17.89 14.17 0.07
C LEU A 156 17.82 15.48 0.89
N LEU A 157 18.41 16.55 0.36
CA LEU A 157 18.29 17.91 0.90
C LEU A 157 16.86 18.41 0.92
N LYS A 158 16.13 18.21 -0.18
CA LYS A 158 14.78 18.73 -0.36
C LYS A 158 13.74 17.91 0.40
N MET A 159 13.95 16.61 0.61
CA MET A 159 12.99 15.72 1.29
C MET A 159 12.72 16.12 2.74
N MET A 160 13.67 16.80 3.41
CA MET A 160 13.48 17.32 4.78
C MET A 160 12.35 18.36 4.88
N THR A 161 12.09 19.10 3.80
CA THR A 161 11.15 20.24 3.79
C THR A 161 10.02 20.07 2.79
N CYS A 162 10.03 19.01 1.98
CA CYS A 162 9.02 18.79 0.95
C CYS A 162 7.71 18.22 1.55
N PRO A 163 6.53 18.59 0.97
CA PRO A 163 5.26 17.95 1.27
C PRO A 163 5.29 16.42 1.08
N ALA A 164 4.47 15.69 1.83
CA ALA A 164 4.39 14.23 1.80
C ALA A 164 4.13 13.65 0.39
N THR A 165 3.41 14.38 -0.47
CA THR A 165 3.15 14.00 -1.87
C THR A 165 4.43 13.93 -2.70
N ILE A 166 5.29 14.94 -2.61
CA ILE A 166 6.57 14.99 -3.34
C ILE A 166 7.52 13.90 -2.80
N ASN A 167 7.51 13.66 -1.49
CA ASN A 167 8.29 12.57 -0.90
C ASN A 167 7.81 11.20 -1.40
N LYS A 168 6.49 11.00 -1.55
CA LYS A 168 5.90 9.78 -2.12
C LYS A 168 6.30 9.62 -3.60
N GLU A 169 6.27 10.67 -4.40
CA GLU A 169 6.71 10.64 -5.81
C GLU A 169 8.19 10.25 -5.97
N ARG A 170 9.10 10.88 -5.21
CA ARG A 170 10.54 10.55 -5.25
C ARG A 170 10.83 9.12 -4.84
N LYS A 171 10.16 8.62 -3.80
CA LYS A 171 10.22 7.20 -3.41
C LYS A 171 9.75 6.29 -4.54
N GLY A 172 8.69 6.68 -5.25
CA GLY A 172 8.23 5.99 -6.44
C GLY A 172 9.30 5.89 -7.52
N VAL A 173 10.06 6.97 -7.78
CA VAL A 173 11.16 6.95 -8.77
C VAL A 173 12.27 5.98 -8.35
N ILE A 174 12.66 6.00 -7.07
CA ILE A 174 13.63 5.04 -6.53
C ILE A 174 13.12 3.60 -6.69
N GLY A 175 11.86 3.34 -6.35
CA GLY A 175 11.27 2.01 -6.52
C GLY A 175 11.25 1.55 -7.98
N ALA A 176 10.90 2.45 -8.90
CA ALA A 176 10.81 2.17 -10.32
C ALA A 176 12.17 1.87 -10.96
N TYR A 177 13.23 2.65 -10.69
CA TYR A 177 14.53 2.35 -11.32
C TYR A 177 15.09 1.03 -10.78
N LYS A 178 14.94 0.73 -9.48
CA LYS A 178 15.37 -0.54 -8.91
C LYS A 178 14.65 -1.71 -9.57
N PHE A 179 13.33 -1.58 -9.71
CA PHE A 179 12.50 -2.57 -10.38
C PHE A 179 12.92 -2.77 -11.84
N VAL A 180 12.99 -1.71 -12.66
CA VAL A 180 13.34 -1.84 -14.09
C VAL A 180 14.78 -2.33 -14.28
N THR A 181 15.73 -1.88 -13.46
CA THR A 181 17.11 -2.38 -13.54
C THR A 181 17.17 -3.87 -13.22
N SER A 182 16.35 -4.38 -12.30
CA SER A 182 16.26 -5.82 -12.04
C SER A 182 15.75 -6.62 -13.24
N LEU A 183 14.95 -6.02 -14.13
CA LEU A 183 14.48 -6.68 -15.36
C LEU A 183 15.59 -6.86 -16.39
N VAL A 184 16.62 -6.02 -16.38
CA VAL A 184 17.68 -5.98 -17.41
C VAL A 184 19.06 -6.39 -16.90
N HIS A 185 19.22 -6.56 -15.60
CA HIS A 185 20.49 -6.84 -14.93
C HIS A 185 21.21 -8.08 -15.47
N ASP A 186 20.47 -9.17 -15.74
CA ASP A 186 21.03 -10.47 -16.14
C ASP A 186 21.29 -10.59 -17.66
N SER A 187 21.26 -9.46 -18.39
CA SER A 187 21.60 -9.40 -19.81
C SER A 187 23.12 -9.28 -20.03
N ASP A 188 23.55 -9.48 -21.28
CA ASP A 188 24.94 -9.24 -21.70
C ASP A 188 25.26 -7.75 -21.96
N ILE A 189 24.38 -6.84 -21.55
CA ILE A 189 24.54 -5.38 -21.66
C ILE A 189 24.83 -4.82 -20.27
N THR A 190 25.86 -3.97 -20.15
CA THR A 190 26.12 -3.24 -18.91
C THR A 190 25.16 -2.06 -18.79
N TRP A 191 24.26 -2.05 -17.79
CA TRP A 191 23.24 -1.02 -17.62
C TRP A 191 23.61 0.00 -16.53
N VAL A 192 23.51 1.29 -16.86
CA VAL A 192 23.71 2.41 -15.94
C VAL A 192 22.40 3.21 -15.82
N PRO A 193 21.68 3.13 -14.68
CA PRO A 193 20.52 3.97 -14.44
C PRO A 193 20.93 5.43 -14.15
N LEU A 194 20.27 6.39 -14.78
CA LEU A 194 20.50 7.84 -14.65
C LEU A 194 19.21 8.56 -14.24
N SER A 195 19.35 9.62 -13.45
CA SER A 195 18.28 10.59 -13.19
C SER A 195 18.20 11.61 -14.33
N VAL A 196 17.07 11.64 -15.05
CA VAL A 196 16.89 12.54 -16.20
C VAL A 196 16.70 13.99 -15.76
N ALA A 197 16.12 14.19 -14.58
CA ALA A 197 15.92 15.51 -13.98
C ALA A 197 17.22 16.31 -13.87
N GLU A 198 18.36 15.68 -13.52
CA GLU A 198 19.65 16.39 -13.45
C GLU A 198 20.22 16.74 -14.84
N MET A 199 19.87 15.95 -15.86
CA MET A 199 20.40 16.10 -17.22
C MET A 199 19.60 17.10 -18.07
N ILE A 200 18.26 17.00 -18.05
CA ILE A 200 17.37 17.77 -18.94
C ILE A 200 16.75 18.97 -18.21
N ARG A 201 16.59 18.89 -16.89
CA ARG A 201 15.96 19.95 -16.09
C ARG A 201 17.03 20.87 -15.54
N VAL A 202 16.85 22.14 -15.90
CA VAL A 202 17.52 23.30 -15.35
C VAL A 202 17.52 23.26 -13.81
N SER A 203 18.63 22.88 -13.18
CA SER A 203 18.89 23.16 -11.77
C SER A 203 19.12 24.66 -11.62
N GLY A 204 18.01 25.39 -11.43
CA GLY A 204 17.99 26.81 -11.04
C GLY A 204 18.44 27.03 -9.60
N ASN A 205 19.56 26.44 -9.19
CA ASN A 205 20.20 26.74 -7.91
C ASN A 205 21.58 27.31 -8.19
N ILE A 206 21.83 28.49 -7.61
CA ILE A 206 23.05 29.30 -7.71
C ILE A 206 23.19 30.09 -9.03
N GLY A 207 22.30 31.08 -9.22
CA GLY A 207 22.68 32.34 -9.88
C GLY A 207 22.87 32.38 -11.40
N LEU A 208 22.54 31.33 -12.16
CA LEU A 208 22.65 31.31 -13.63
C LEU A 208 21.30 31.11 -14.35
N LYS A 209 21.21 31.60 -15.59
CA LYS A 209 19.97 31.64 -16.37
C LYS A 209 19.54 30.25 -16.84
N MET A 210 18.23 30.03 -16.89
CA MET A 210 17.58 28.76 -17.25
C MET A 210 17.85 28.23 -18.69
N SER A 211 18.69 28.90 -19.47
CA SER A 211 18.85 28.74 -20.90
C SER A 211 20.15 28.07 -21.35
N ASP A 212 21.08 27.75 -20.44
CA ASP A 212 22.49 27.60 -20.83
C ASP A 212 23.08 26.17 -20.70
N SER A 213 22.28 25.14 -20.35
CA SER A 213 22.76 23.73 -20.32
C SER A 213 22.75 23.08 -21.71
N GLU A 214 23.84 22.38 -22.05
CA GLU A 214 24.11 21.80 -23.39
C GLU A 214 23.05 20.75 -23.82
N PHE A 215 22.41 20.07 -22.86
CA PHE A 215 21.34 19.08 -23.10
C PHE A 215 19.92 19.64 -22.91
N SER A 216 19.79 20.97 -22.67
CA SER A 216 18.50 21.59 -22.44
C SER A 216 17.68 21.69 -23.72
N ARG A 217 16.39 21.36 -23.61
CA ARG A 217 15.39 21.53 -24.69
C ARG A 217 15.30 22.98 -25.18
N ASN A 218 15.52 23.94 -24.28
CA ASN A 218 15.48 25.36 -24.63
C ASN A 218 16.59 25.74 -25.61
N VAL A 219 17.78 25.13 -25.47
CA VAL A 219 18.93 25.35 -26.38
C VAL A 219 18.66 24.73 -27.75
N GLN A 220 17.95 23.59 -27.80
CA GLN A 220 17.55 22.92 -29.04
C GLN A 220 16.23 23.48 -29.65
N GLY A 221 15.72 24.62 -29.18
CA GLY A 221 14.55 25.30 -29.76
C GLY A 221 13.17 24.83 -29.28
N TYR A 222 13.09 23.81 -28.42
CA TYR A 222 11.83 23.29 -27.89
C TYR A 222 11.41 24.00 -26.60
N LYS A 223 10.35 24.83 -26.68
CA LYS A 223 9.83 25.61 -25.53
C LYS A 223 8.71 24.91 -24.74
N LYS A 224 8.06 23.90 -25.30
CA LYS A 224 6.96 23.10 -24.68
C LYS A 224 6.93 21.68 -25.27
N GLY A 225 6.62 20.67 -24.47
CA GLY A 225 6.36 19.30 -24.93
C GLY A 225 6.36 18.28 -23.78
N ALA A 226 5.62 17.18 -23.92
CA ALA A 226 5.54 16.12 -22.92
C ALA A 226 6.76 15.19 -23.04
N ILE A 227 7.74 15.35 -22.16
CA ILE A 227 8.95 14.51 -22.06
C ILE A 227 9.05 13.94 -20.64
N SER A 228 9.63 12.77 -20.48
CA SER A 228 9.94 12.19 -19.18
C SER A 228 11.14 12.90 -18.53
N ASP A 229 11.07 13.12 -17.22
CA ASP A 229 12.17 13.65 -16.40
C ASP A 229 12.57 12.72 -15.24
N ASP A 230 12.11 11.47 -15.26
CA ASP A 230 12.30 10.53 -14.17
C ASP A 230 13.63 9.75 -14.29
N VAL A 231 13.67 8.71 -15.13
CA VAL A 231 14.80 7.76 -15.18
C VAL A 231 15.13 7.38 -16.63
N LEU A 232 16.43 7.19 -16.89
CA LEU A 232 16.96 6.64 -18.14
C LEU A 232 17.95 5.53 -17.81
N LEU A 233 17.71 4.31 -18.30
CA LEU A 233 18.71 3.25 -18.27
C LEU A 233 19.54 3.32 -19.56
N VAL A 234 20.87 3.37 -19.41
CA VAL A 234 21.82 3.42 -20.53
C VAL A 234 22.61 2.12 -20.56
N GLY A 235 22.50 1.39 -21.66
CA GLY A 235 23.16 0.11 -21.88
C GLY A 235 24.38 0.22 -22.77
N PHE A 236 25.43 -0.57 -22.48
CA PHE A 236 26.68 -0.59 -23.25
C PHE A 236 27.03 -2.03 -23.66
N LYS A 237 27.22 -2.24 -24.98
CA LYS A 237 27.70 -3.51 -25.55
C LYS A 237 28.24 -3.27 -26.97
N ASP A 238 29.36 -3.90 -27.33
CA ASP A 238 29.90 -3.92 -28.71
C ASP A 238 29.97 -2.55 -29.42
N GLN A 239 30.37 -1.49 -28.71
CA GLN A 239 30.41 -0.10 -29.21
C GLN A 239 29.03 0.48 -29.62
N GLN A 240 27.95 -0.14 -29.14
CA GLN A 240 26.58 0.33 -29.24
C GLN A 240 26.05 0.77 -27.88
N MET A 241 25.30 1.87 -27.90
CA MET A 241 24.59 2.42 -26.76
C MET A 241 23.09 2.13 -26.88
N TYR A 242 22.49 1.61 -25.82
CA TYR A 242 21.05 1.35 -25.74
C TYR A 242 20.41 2.32 -24.75
N LEU A 243 19.22 2.83 -25.07
CA LEU A 243 18.51 3.80 -24.24
C LEU A 243 17.14 3.25 -23.88
N LEU A 244 16.85 3.12 -22.58
CA LEU A 244 15.55 2.69 -22.05
C LEU A 244 15.00 3.77 -21.11
N PRO A 245 14.15 4.69 -21.59
CA PRO A 245 13.47 5.65 -20.74
C PRO A 245 12.43 4.97 -19.85
N VAL A 246 12.28 5.48 -18.63
CA VAL A 246 11.30 5.00 -17.65
C VAL A 246 10.57 6.21 -17.05
N GLU A 247 9.28 6.31 -17.35
CA GLU A 247 8.37 7.30 -16.73
C GLU A 247 7.72 6.68 -15.49
N VAL A 248 7.60 7.47 -14.43
CA VAL A 248 7.10 7.03 -13.13
C VAL A 248 5.83 7.78 -12.73
N LYS A 249 4.86 7.05 -12.17
CA LYS A 249 3.63 7.60 -11.60
C LYS A 249 3.37 6.99 -10.24
N THR A 250 2.96 7.79 -9.26
CA THR A 250 2.73 7.32 -7.89
C THR A 250 1.42 7.86 -7.32
N GLY A 251 0.61 6.98 -6.72
CA GLY A 251 -0.67 7.31 -6.12
C GLY A 251 -1.86 6.90 -6.98
N ALA A 252 -2.61 7.88 -7.48
CA ALA A 252 -3.81 7.64 -8.28
C ALA A 252 -3.49 7.17 -9.71
N VAL A 253 -4.50 6.61 -10.39
CA VAL A 253 -4.37 6.15 -11.78
C VAL A 253 -3.99 7.32 -12.70
N PRO A 254 -2.84 7.25 -13.40
CA PRO A 254 -2.39 8.33 -14.25
C PRO A 254 -3.06 8.32 -15.63
N ASN A 255 -2.91 9.42 -16.37
CA ASN A 255 -3.21 9.43 -17.80
C ASN A 255 -2.09 8.69 -18.57
N TYR A 256 -2.32 7.41 -18.86
CA TYR A 256 -1.34 6.55 -19.53
C TYR A 256 -0.93 7.04 -20.93
N ASN A 257 -1.85 7.63 -21.70
CA ASN A 257 -1.50 8.16 -23.03
C ASN A 257 -0.44 9.25 -22.92
N LYS A 258 -0.56 10.13 -21.91
CA LYS A 258 0.43 11.16 -21.64
C LYS A 258 1.75 10.55 -21.16
N ALA A 259 1.71 9.58 -20.24
CA ALA A 259 2.91 8.94 -19.71
C ALA A 259 3.70 8.17 -20.78
N VAL A 260 3.01 7.42 -21.65
CA VAL A 260 3.61 6.73 -22.80
C VAL A 260 4.24 7.75 -23.77
N GLN A 261 3.56 8.87 -24.04
CA GLN A 261 4.10 9.94 -24.88
C GLN A 261 5.37 10.56 -24.26
N GLN A 262 5.41 10.78 -22.94
CA GLN A 262 6.58 11.31 -22.25
C GLN A 262 7.81 10.41 -22.39
N SER A 263 7.63 9.09 -22.19
CA SER A 263 8.71 8.11 -22.35
C SER A 263 9.23 8.07 -23.79
N LYS A 264 8.33 8.07 -24.78
CA LYS A 264 8.72 8.05 -26.20
C LYS A 264 9.45 9.31 -26.64
N GLU A 265 8.96 10.47 -26.21
CA GLU A 265 9.58 11.74 -26.57
C GLU A 265 10.98 11.86 -25.97
N LEU A 266 11.21 11.28 -24.78
CA LEU A 266 12.56 11.21 -24.20
C LEU A 266 13.51 10.36 -25.06
N LEU A 267 13.07 9.16 -25.49
CA LEU A 267 13.85 8.32 -26.38
C LEU A 267 14.18 9.07 -27.68
N ARG A 268 13.15 9.59 -28.36
CA ARG A 268 13.27 10.32 -29.63
C ARG A 268 14.24 11.50 -29.51
N TYR A 269 14.07 12.34 -28.49
CA TYR A 269 14.93 13.51 -28.27
C TYR A 269 16.41 13.13 -28.08
N LEU A 270 16.69 12.09 -27.29
CA LEU A 270 18.06 11.64 -27.05
C LEU A 270 18.65 10.93 -28.28
N SER A 271 17.89 10.04 -28.92
CA SER A 271 18.40 9.22 -30.03
C SER A 271 18.48 9.99 -31.34
N GLU A 272 17.49 10.81 -31.68
CA GLU A 272 17.40 11.48 -33.00
C GLU A 272 18.01 12.88 -32.96
N ASP A 273 17.70 13.70 -31.94
CA ASP A 273 18.09 15.12 -31.95
C ASP A 273 19.50 15.34 -31.37
N LEU A 274 19.88 14.59 -30.33
CA LEU A 274 21.15 14.80 -29.62
C LEU A 274 22.25 13.81 -30.03
N LEU A 275 22.07 12.53 -29.74
CA LEU A 275 23.16 11.56 -29.74
C LEU A 275 23.32 10.82 -31.09
N GLY A 276 22.27 10.68 -31.89
CA GLY A 276 22.33 9.95 -33.17
C GLY A 276 22.86 10.76 -34.35
N ASN A 277 22.98 12.08 -34.21
CA ASN A 277 23.47 12.94 -35.28
C ASN A 277 24.96 12.72 -35.56
N GLU A 278 25.35 12.46 -36.82
CA GLU A 278 26.76 12.29 -37.24
C GLU A 278 27.54 13.62 -37.38
N THR A 279 26.99 14.72 -36.88
CA THR A 279 27.64 16.04 -36.92
C THR A 279 28.73 16.18 -35.85
N LEU A 280 29.58 17.20 -35.98
CA LEU A 280 30.55 17.56 -34.93
C LEU A 280 29.85 17.83 -33.59
N ALA A 281 28.68 18.48 -33.63
CA ALA A 281 27.87 18.72 -32.44
C ALA A 281 27.36 17.40 -31.83
N GLY A 282 26.85 16.48 -32.65
CA GLY A 282 26.43 15.15 -32.19
C GLY A 282 27.56 14.35 -31.53
N LYS A 283 28.78 14.41 -32.10
CA LYS A 283 29.97 13.80 -31.49
C LYS A 283 30.34 14.44 -30.14
N LEU A 284 30.22 15.76 -30.03
CA LEU A 284 30.42 16.49 -28.77
C LEU A 284 29.38 16.05 -27.72
N TYR A 285 28.10 16.00 -28.09
CA TYR A 285 27.02 15.56 -27.20
C TYR A 285 27.22 14.12 -26.73
N ARG A 286 27.63 13.19 -27.61
CA ARG A 286 28.00 11.82 -27.23
C ARG A 286 29.12 11.80 -26.18
N SER A 287 30.17 12.58 -26.42
CA SER A 287 31.31 12.63 -25.50
C SER A 287 30.94 13.22 -24.13
N LEU A 288 30.11 14.28 -24.10
CA LEU A 288 29.60 14.90 -22.88
C LEU A 288 28.64 13.98 -22.12
N PHE A 289 27.74 13.29 -22.83
CA PHE A 289 26.80 12.34 -22.24
C PHE A 289 27.53 11.17 -21.60
N MET A 290 28.57 10.65 -22.28
CA MET A 290 29.40 9.59 -21.70
C MET A 290 30.11 10.03 -20.42
N ARG A 291 30.52 11.30 -20.30
CA ARG A 291 31.06 11.81 -19.02
C ARG A 291 30.03 11.75 -17.91
N GLN A 292 28.78 12.15 -18.17
CA GLN A 292 27.69 12.05 -17.20
C GLN A 292 27.45 10.60 -16.76
N VAL A 293 27.49 9.66 -17.70
CA VAL A 293 27.40 8.22 -17.38
C VAL A 293 28.55 7.78 -16.48
N LEU A 294 29.80 8.10 -16.81
CA LEU A 294 30.96 7.68 -16.01
C LEU A 294 30.92 8.27 -14.60
N MET A 295 30.48 9.52 -14.45
CA MET A 295 30.27 10.13 -13.14
C MET A 295 29.19 9.40 -12.35
N GLN A 296 28.12 8.95 -13.01
CA GLN A 296 27.10 8.13 -12.36
C GLN A 296 27.66 6.76 -11.90
N VAL A 297 28.51 6.13 -12.72
CA VAL A 297 29.19 4.88 -12.37
C VAL A 297 30.08 5.07 -11.14
N ASP A 298 30.82 6.17 -11.06
CA ASP A 298 31.65 6.47 -9.89
C ASP A 298 30.81 6.59 -8.60
N LYS A 299 29.60 7.18 -8.67
CA LYS A 299 28.67 7.22 -7.52
C LYS A 299 28.20 5.83 -7.11
N TYR A 300 27.83 4.99 -8.06
CA TYR A 300 27.35 3.65 -7.76
C TYR A 300 28.43 2.78 -7.12
N ARG A 301 29.69 2.94 -7.55
CA ARG A 301 30.85 2.28 -6.93
C ARG A 301 31.13 2.83 -5.54
N LEU A 302 31.10 4.16 -5.38
CA LEU A 302 31.28 4.84 -4.09
C LEU A 302 30.32 4.30 -3.03
N TYR A 303 29.04 4.14 -3.40
CA TYR A 303 27.98 3.71 -2.50
C TYR A 303 27.73 2.19 -2.51
N SER A 304 28.54 1.42 -3.24
CA SER A 304 28.42 -0.04 -3.35
C SER A 304 27.01 -0.51 -3.74
N VAL A 305 26.37 0.19 -4.68
CA VAL A 305 24.99 -0.11 -5.13
C VAL A 305 24.95 -1.35 -6.03
N PHE A 306 26.01 -1.60 -6.79
CA PHE A 306 26.20 -2.76 -7.66
C PHE A 306 27.38 -3.61 -7.18
N GLU A 307 27.53 -4.81 -7.73
CA GLU A 307 28.70 -5.64 -7.51
C GLU A 307 29.99 -4.92 -7.98
N GLU A 308 31.10 -5.12 -7.26
CA GLU A 308 32.35 -4.35 -7.45
C GLU A 308 32.88 -4.41 -8.89
N ASN A 309 32.65 -5.53 -9.58
CA ASN A 309 33.10 -5.83 -10.92
C ASN A 309 32.06 -5.57 -12.02
N TYR A 310 30.82 -5.16 -11.67
CA TYR A 310 29.71 -5.03 -12.64
C TYR A 310 30.03 -4.05 -13.79
N PHE A 311 30.75 -2.97 -13.51
CA PHE A 311 31.09 -1.94 -14.50
C PHE A 311 32.47 -2.10 -15.14
N ASN A 312 33.20 -3.19 -14.89
CA ASN A 312 34.58 -3.34 -15.35
C ASN A 312 34.71 -3.24 -16.88
N ASP A 313 33.85 -3.92 -17.63
CA ASP A 313 33.90 -3.92 -19.10
C ASP A 313 33.71 -2.51 -19.69
N LEU A 314 32.83 -1.70 -19.07
CA LEU A 314 32.63 -0.30 -19.43
C LEU A 314 33.84 0.57 -19.07
N LEU A 315 34.40 0.38 -17.87
CA LEU A 315 35.51 1.19 -17.35
C LEU A 315 36.84 0.89 -18.05
N ASP A 316 37.08 -0.36 -18.44
CA ASP A 316 38.28 -0.79 -19.18
C ASP A 316 38.34 -0.16 -20.58
N ASN A 317 37.18 0.18 -21.15
CA ASN A 317 37.05 0.80 -22.47
C ASN A 317 36.62 2.27 -22.42
N LYS A 318 36.63 2.92 -21.24
CA LYS A 318 36.06 4.27 -21.05
C LYS A 318 36.65 5.32 -21.98
N GLU A 319 37.95 5.28 -22.28
CA GLU A 319 38.59 6.23 -23.19
C GLU A 319 38.07 6.09 -24.62
N GLN A 320 37.65 4.88 -25.05
CA GLN A 320 37.04 4.66 -26.37
C GLN A 320 35.63 5.25 -26.43
N TRP A 321 34.84 5.08 -25.37
CA TRP A 321 33.50 5.68 -25.28
C TRP A 321 33.56 7.21 -25.25
N LEU A 322 34.52 7.80 -24.53
CA LEU A 322 34.74 9.26 -24.46
C LEU A 322 35.14 9.91 -25.79
N VAL A 323 35.52 9.15 -26.80
CA VAL A 323 35.74 9.67 -28.16
C VAL A 323 34.41 10.05 -28.83
N GLY A 324 33.31 9.36 -28.50
CA GLY A 324 31.99 9.61 -29.08
C GLY A 324 31.79 9.05 -30.49
N ASN A 325 32.49 7.97 -30.86
CA ASN A 325 32.32 7.27 -32.15
C ASN A 325 31.43 6.01 -32.04
N TYR A 326 30.54 5.93 -31.06
CA TYR A 326 29.57 4.84 -30.90
C TYR A 326 28.24 5.14 -31.59
N GLU A 327 27.50 4.08 -31.90
CA GLU A 327 26.15 4.14 -32.47
C GLU A 327 25.09 3.89 -31.40
N ILE A 328 23.85 4.27 -31.68
CA ILE A 328 22.70 4.01 -30.82
C ILE A 328 21.87 2.91 -31.45
N ALA A 329 21.52 1.90 -30.66
CA ALA A 329 20.74 0.77 -31.10
C ALA A 329 19.52 0.55 -30.19
N LYS A 330 18.52 -0.15 -30.74
CA LYS A 330 17.41 -0.73 -29.99
C LYS A 330 17.68 -2.20 -29.73
N ILE A 331 16.97 -2.75 -28.75
CA ILE A 331 17.01 -4.18 -28.45
C ILE A 331 15.89 -4.85 -29.23
N ALA A 332 16.25 -5.82 -30.07
CA ALA A 332 15.26 -6.55 -30.86
C ALA A 332 14.27 -7.29 -29.94
N ASN A 333 12.97 -7.24 -30.29
CA ASN A 333 11.88 -7.89 -29.56
C ASN A 333 11.72 -7.47 -28.08
N TYR A 334 12.21 -6.30 -27.69
CA TYR A 334 12.07 -5.76 -26.33
C TYR A 334 11.32 -4.42 -26.34
N PRO A 335 10.67 -4.00 -25.24
CA PRO A 335 10.04 -2.68 -25.17
C PRO A 335 11.05 -1.54 -25.39
N ASP A 336 10.60 -0.48 -26.05
CA ASP A 336 11.36 0.76 -26.29
C ASP A 336 11.52 1.61 -25.01
N GLY A 337 10.82 1.26 -23.92
CA GLY A 337 10.82 1.99 -22.65
C GLY A 337 9.70 1.52 -21.73
N PHE A 338 9.57 2.18 -20.58
CA PHE A 338 8.66 1.77 -19.51
C PHE A 338 7.81 2.91 -18.96
N VAL A 339 6.61 2.58 -18.52
CA VAL A 339 5.81 3.41 -17.60
C VAL A 339 5.55 2.58 -16.35
N VAL A 340 6.17 2.95 -15.23
CA VAL A 340 5.98 2.25 -13.95
C VAL A 340 5.07 3.06 -13.05
N SER A 341 3.92 2.50 -12.70
CA SER A 341 2.91 3.15 -11.87
C SER A 341 2.76 2.44 -10.53
N HIS A 342 3.08 3.11 -9.43
CA HIS A 342 2.81 2.65 -8.07
C HIS A 342 1.41 3.12 -7.65
N LEU A 343 0.42 2.23 -7.73
CA LEU A 343 -0.99 2.56 -7.58
C LEU A 343 -1.54 2.15 -6.22
N ASP A 344 -2.38 3.00 -5.61
CA ASP A 344 -2.99 2.71 -4.31
C ASP A 344 -3.80 1.39 -4.34
N SER A 345 -3.75 0.62 -3.24
CA SER A 345 -4.25 -0.77 -3.16
C SER A 345 -5.73 -0.96 -3.47
N SER A 346 -6.53 0.13 -3.45
CA SER A 346 -7.93 0.14 -3.89
C SER A 346 -8.10 -0.02 -5.40
N THR A 347 -7.07 0.32 -6.18
CA THR A 347 -7.09 0.36 -7.65
C THR A 347 -6.24 -0.74 -8.28
N CYS A 348 -5.23 -1.24 -7.54
CA CYS A 348 -4.28 -2.23 -8.01
C CYS A 348 -4.09 -3.33 -6.95
N PHE A 349 -4.66 -4.51 -7.21
CA PHE A 349 -4.63 -5.67 -6.30
C PHE A 349 -3.47 -6.64 -6.55
N GLY A 350 -2.71 -6.41 -7.62
CA GLY A 350 -1.57 -7.21 -8.03
C GLY A 350 -0.85 -6.56 -9.23
N PRO A 351 0.39 -6.95 -9.51
CA PRO A 351 1.15 -6.45 -10.65
C PRO A 351 0.41 -6.68 -11.99
N ASP A 352 0.36 -5.66 -12.85
CA ASP A 352 -0.21 -5.76 -14.21
C ASP A 352 0.78 -5.25 -15.26
N TYR A 353 0.83 -5.92 -16.41
CA TYR A 353 1.84 -5.71 -17.46
C TYR A 353 1.17 -5.60 -18.83
N GLN A 354 1.28 -4.45 -19.47
CA GLN A 354 0.65 -4.18 -20.77
C GLN A 354 1.61 -3.45 -21.71
N LEU A 355 1.79 -3.98 -22.91
CA LEU A 355 2.58 -3.31 -23.96
C LEU A 355 1.67 -2.36 -24.73
N ILE A 356 1.95 -1.06 -24.70
CA ILE A 356 1.17 0.00 -25.35
C ILE A 356 2.11 0.80 -26.24
N ASP A 357 1.89 0.76 -27.54
CA ASP A 357 2.70 1.42 -28.56
C ASP A 357 4.22 1.19 -28.42
N GLY A 358 4.65 0.00 -28.01
CA GLY A 358 6.08 -0.32 -27.81
C GLY A 358 6.64 0.05 -26.42
N ILE A 359 5.86 0.72 -25.57
CA ILE A 359 6.23 1.02 -24.17
C ILE A 359 5.56 0.02 -23.24
N LEU A 360 6.32 -0.57 -22.31
CA LEU A 360 5.77 -1.48 -21.31
C LEU A 360 5.20 -0.68 -20.13
N ARG A 361 3.88 -0.69 -20.01
CA ARG A 361 3.18 -0.23 -18.80
C ARG A 361 3.25 -1.33 -17.74
N VAL A 362 3.69 -0.94 -16.56
CA VAL A 362 3.76 -1.77 -15.36
C VAL A 362 3.00 -1.08 -14.24
N ASP A 363 1.89 -1.67 -13.79
CA ASP A 363 1.17 -1.19 -12.62
C ASP A 363 1.54 -2.07 -11.42
N LEU A 364 2.15 -1.48 -10.39
CA LEU A 364 2.52 -2.15 -9.15
C LEU A 364 1.66 -1.65 -7.99
N PRO A 365 1.14 -2.53 -7.13
CA PRO A 365 0.47 -2.11 -5.89
C PRO A 365 1.39 -1.25 -5.01
N MET A 366 0.85 -0.19 -4.42
CA MET A 366 1.57 0.73 -3.54
C MET A 366 2.19 0.01 -2.34
N ASP A 367 1.57 -1.08 -1.86
CA ASP A 367 2.09 -1.90 -0.76
C ASP A 367 3.43 -2.60 -1.10
N LEU A 368 3.83 -2.68 -2.38
CA LEU A 368 5.15 -3.20 -2.80
C LEU A 368 6.25 -2.12 -2.79
N LEU A 369 5.89 -0.84 -2.80
CA LEU A 369 6.87 0.25 -2.87
C LEU A 369 7.85 0.25 -1.69
N PRO A 370 7.41 0.10 -0.41
CA PRO A 370 8.34 0.03 0.72
C PRO A 370 9.40 -1.05 0.57
N ARG A 371 9.05 -2.20 -0.02
CA ARG A 371 9.98 -3.31 -0.27
C ARG A 371 11.05 -2.94 -1.29
N LEU A 372 10.67 -2.25 -2.36
CA LEU A 372 11.62 -1.75 -3.37
C LEU A 372 12.53 -0.66 -2.79
N VAL A 373 11.98 0.25 -1.99
CA VAL A 373 12.73 1.40 -1.46
C VAL A 373 13.68 0.99 -0.34
N ALA A 374 13.24 0.13 0.59
CA ALA A 374 14.02 -0.23 1.78
C ALA A 374 15.07 -1.32 1.55
N LYS A 375 14.85 -2.25 0.62
CA LYS A 375 15.82 -3.30 0.31
C LYS A 375 16.99 -2.76 -0.52
N PRO A 376 18.24 -3.17 -0.23
CA PRO A 376 19.37 -2.91 -1.10
C PRO A 376 19.14 -3.46 -2.51
N MET A 377 19.69 -2.79 -3.51
CA MET A 377 19.57 -3.12 -4.93
C MET A 377 19.92 -4.59 -5.23
N LEU A 378 21.02 -5.07 -4.65
CA LEU A 378 21.50 -6.45 -4.78
C LEU A 378 20.50 -7.50 -4.26
N ASP A 379 19.68 -7.14 -3.26
CA ASP A 379 18.64 -8.02 -2.74
C ASP A 379 17.35 -7.94 -3.57
N VAL A 380 17.09 -6.81 -4.23
CA VAL A 380 15.97 -6.66 -5.17
C VAL A 380 16.17 -7.57 -6.39
N PHE A 381 17.40 -7.70 -6.90
CA PHE A 381 17.71 -8.62 -8.00
C PHE A 381 17.31 -10.07 -7.72
N LYS A 382 17.47 -10.53 -6.46
CA LYS A 382 17.13 -11.90 -6.05
C LYS A 382 15.64 -12.12 -5.81
N ASP A 383 14.84 -11.06 -5.82
CA ASP A 383 13.46 -11.04 -5.33
C ASP A 383 12.45 -10.69 -6.42
N ILE A 384 12.87 -10.74 -7.68
CA ILE A 384 12.06 -10.35 -8.84
C ILE A 384 10.78 -11.18 -8.98
N GLY A 385 10.82 -12.44 -8.51
CA GLY A 385 9.67 -13.35 -8.49
C GLY A 385 8.48 -12.83 -7.67
N THR A 386 8.71 -11.96 -6.68
CA THR A 386 7.64 -11.33 -5.89
C THR A 386 6.75 -10.43 -6.74
N PHE A 387 7.27 -9.88 -7.83
CA PHE A 387 6.54 -8.98 -8.73
C PHE A 387 5.78 -9.70 -9.84
N GLN A 388 5.87 -11.03 -9.95
CA GLN A 388 5.13 -11.83 -10.95
C GLN A 388 5.35 -11.35 -12.40
N VAL A 389 6.58 -10.91 -12.70
CA VAL A 389 6.93 -10.40 -14.02
C VAL A 389 6.83 -11.53 -15.06
N PRO A 390 6.16 -11.33 -16.21
CA PRO A 390 6.19 -12.27 -17.32
C PRO A 390 7.62 -12.49 -17.84
N GLU A 391 8.05 -13.73 -18.04
CA GLU A 391 9.43 -14.09 -18.42
C GLU A 391 9.94 -13.33 -19.65
N LYS A 392 9.08 -13.06 -20.64
CA LYS A 392 9.43 -12.29 -21.86
C LYS A 392 9.90 -10.86 -21.60
N TYR A 393 9.63 -10.28 -20.43
CA TYR A 393 10.05 -8.93 -20.07
C TYR A 393 11.30 -8.91 -19.19
N ILE A 394 11.77 -10.08 -18.75
CA ILE A 394 13.05 -10.25 -18.07
C ILE A 394 14.11 -10.46 -19.16
N LEU A 395 14.97 -9.47 -19.36
CA LEU A 395 16.03 -9.51 -20.37
C LEU A 395 17.21 -10.31 -19.81
N GLY A 396 17.29 -11.59 -20.16
CA GLY A 396 18.37 -12.47 -19.76
C GLY A 396 19.17 -12.99 -20.97
N GLY A 397 20.49 -13.13 -20.79
CA GLY A 397 21.37 -13.74 -21.79
C GLY A 397 21.76 -12.82 -22.94
N VAL A 398 21.91 -13.41 -24.15
CA VAL A 398 22.46 -12.73 -25.32
C VAL A 398 21.40 -11.88 -26.02
N THR A 399 21.70 -10.59 -26.20
CA THR A 399 20.82 -9.62 -26.86
C THR A 399 21.19 -9.39 -28.33
N GLU A 400 20.19 -9.07 -29.15
CA GLU A 400 20.37 -8.68 -30.55
C GLU A 400 20.04 -7.19 -30.76
N ALA A 401 20.86 -6.52 -31.58
CA ALA A 401 20.72 -5.10 -31.89
C ALA A 401 19.81 -4.87 -33.10
N GLU A 402 18.96 -3.85 -33.01
CA GLU A 402 18.13 -3.34 -34.11
C GLU A 402 18.50 -1.87 -34.39
N THR A 403 18.69 -1.52 -35.66
CA THR A 403 19.05 -0.17 -36.08
C THR A 403 17.86 0.80 -35.98
N ILE A 404 18.12 2.02 -35.51
CA ILE A 404 17.12 3.08 -35.47
C ILE A 404 16.97 3.70 -36.87
N GLU A 405 15.81 3.56 -37.52
CA GLU A 405 15.52 4.22 -38.81
C GLU A 405 15.34 5.74 -38.61
N VAL A 406 16.36 6.54 -38.94
CA VAL A 406 16.28 8.00 -38.86
C VAL A 406 15.42 8.55 -40.01
N HIS A 407 14.21 9.01 -39.71
CA HIS A 407 13.39 9.78 -40.66
C HIS A 407 13.87 11.23 -40.72
N VAL A 408 14.69 11.57 -41.72
CA VAL A 408 15.07 12.96 -42.01
C VAL A 408 13.84 13.71 -42.53
N GLN A 409 13.13 14.42 -41.65
CA GLN A 409 12.15 15.42 -42.09
C GLN A 409 12.90 16.69 -42.51
N GLN A 410 12.92 16.96 -43.82
CA GLN A 410 13.31 18.26 -44.35
C GLN A 410 12.24 19.28 -43.94
N GLU A 411 12.51 20.09 -42.93
CA GLU A 411 11.69 21.26 -42.62
C GLU A 411 11.74 22.25 -43.80
N SER A 412 10.59 22.37 -44.45
CA SER A 412 10.30 23.45 -45.39
C SER A 412 9.98 24.68 -44.55
N ALA A 413 10.82 25.71 -44.64
CA ALA A 413 10.52 27.01 -44.08
C ALA A 413 9.23 27.56 -44.69
N THR A 414 8.14 27.60 -43.92
CA THR A 414 6.95 28.39 -44.24
C THR A 414 6.81 29.52 -43.25
N GLU A 415 6.88 30.72 -43.79
CA GLU A 415 6.73 32.02 -43.17
C GLU A 415 5.44 32.09 -42.34
N ALA A 416 5.58 32.31 -41.03
CA ALA A 416 4.48 32.71 -40.18
C ALA A 416 4.26 34.23 -40.31
N ASN A 417 3.10 34.58 -40.85
CA ASN A 417 2.63 35.95 -40.96
C ASN A 417 2.49 36.64 -39.60
N ASP A 418 2.89 37.89 -39.66
CA ASP A 418 2.77 39.00 -38.72
C ASP A 418 1.34 39.16 -38.13
N VAL A 419 1.23 39.08 -36.80
CA VAL A 419 0.27 39.90 -36.05
C VAL A 419 1.00 40.44 -34.81
N SER A 420 1.18 41.75 -34.85
CA SER A 420 1.79 42.63 -33.86
C SER A 420 1.16 42.56 -32.44
N PRO A 421 1.87 43.09 -31.42
CA PRO A 421 1.68 42.74 -30.02
C PRO A 421 0.64 43.62 -29.33
N GLU A 422 -0.25 43.01 -28.53
CA GLU A 422 -1.01 43.73 -27.52
C GLU A 422 -0.27 43.70 -26.18
N VAL A 423 -0.05 44.91 -25.66
CA VAL A 423 0.72 45.25 -24.49
C VAL A 423 -0.24 45.54 -23.33
N MET A 424 -0.04 44.83 -22.21
CA MET A 424 -0.34 45.23 -20.82
C MET A 424 -1.81 45.21 -20.33
N PRO A 425 -2.07 45.06 -19.00
CA PRO A 425 -1.14 45.36 -17.89
C PRO A 425 -0.97 44.30 -16.79
N ALA A 426 0.12 44.52 -16.06
CA ALA A 426 0.40 44.00 -14.73
C ALA A 426 -0.79 44.24 -13.78
N GLY A 427 -1.25 43.17 -13.15
CA GLY A 427 -2.11 43.19 -11.97
C GLY A 427 -1.28 42.88 -10.74
N THR A 428 -0.94 43.92 -10.00
CA THR A 428 -0.31 43.89 -8.69
C THR A 428 -1.30 43.40 -7.63
N THR A 429 -0.75 42.76 -6.59
CA THR A 429 -1.25 42.63 -5.19
C THR A 429 -2.43 41.70 -4.87
N PRO A 430 -2.57 41.20 -3.62
CA PRO A 430 -1.62 41.26 -2.49
C PRO A 430 -1.39 39.93 -1.74
N GLU A 431 -0.21 39.88 -1.15
CA GLU A 431 0.16 39.19 0.09
C GLU A 431 -0.92 39.42 1.18
N PRO A 432 -1.42 38.39 1.90
CA PRO A 432 -2.12 38.63 3.14
C PRO A 432 -1.09 38.73 4.28
N GLU A 433 -1.04 39.92 4.86
CA GLU A 433 -0.46 40.20 6.16
C GLU A 433 -1.00 39.26 7.23
N VAL A 434 -0.05 38.87 8.08
CA VAL A 434 -0.22 38.24 9.38
C VAL A 434 -1.07 39.12 10.29
N GLN A 435 -2.09 38.54 10.91
CA GLN A 435 -2.54 38.96 12.23
C GLN A 435 -2.52 37.76 13.18
N GLU A 436 -1.73 37.94 14.22
CA GLU A 436 -1.64 37.10 15.41
C GLU A 436 -2.98 37.07 16.13
N GLU A 437 -3.52 35.88 16.36
CA GLU A 437 -4.31 35.60 17.56
C GLU A 437 -3.75 34.33 18.21
N SER A 438 -3.13 34.56 19.36
CA SER A 438 -2.60 33.58 20.28
C SER A 438 -3.73 32.87 21.02
N GLU A 439 -3.92 31.58 20.76
CA GLU A 439 -4.44 30.66 21.78
C GLU A 439 -3.54 29.43 21.87
N SER A 440 -2.73 29.44 22.93
CA SER A 440 -1.95 28.30 23.37
C SER A 440 -2.87 27.17 23.82
N VAL A 441 -2.88 26.05 23.09
CA VAL A 441 -3.26 24.76 23.67
C VAL A 441 -2.03 23.87 23.60
N LYS A 442 -1.40 23.69 24.76
CA LYS A 442 -0.34 22.72 24.99
C LYS A 442 -0.86 21.34 24.61
N GLU A 443 -0.29 20.74 23.56
CA GLU A 443 -0.31 19.28 23.42
C GLU A 443 0.41 18.69 24.64
N PRO A 444 -0.21 17.78 25.39
CA PRO A 444 0.52 17.05 26.41
C PRO A 444 1.42 16.04 25.72
N GLU A 445 2.72 16.18 25.93
CA GLU A 445 3.68 15.10 25.86
C GLU A 445 3.14 13.91 26.66
N THR A 446 2.58 12.91 25.99
CA THR A 446 2.42 11.59 26.61
C THR A 446 3.75 10.88 26.52
N VAL A 447 4.48 11.04 27.62
CA VAL A 447 5.52 10.15 28.12
C VAL A 447 5.23 8.72 27.67
N GLU A 448 6.17 8.11 26.96
CA GLU A 448 6.18 6.68 26.66
C GLU A 448 6.17 5.89 27.97
N ALA A 449 4.97 5.56 28.45
CA ALA A 449 4.76 4.49 29.39
C ALA A 449 4.81 3.19 28.57
N THR A 450 5.89 2.44 28.74
CA THR A 450 6.00 1.03 28.36
C THR A 450 4.78 0.25 28.85
N PHE A 451 3.83 -0.04 27.96
CA PHE A 451 2.78 -1.03 28.19
C PHE A 451 3.09 -2.28 27.39
N SER A 452 3.60 -3.30 28.08
CA SER A 452 3.57 -4.68 27.62
C SER A 452 2.19 -5.27 27.94
N GLY A 453 1.33 -5.47 26.94
CA GLY A 453 0.04 -6.14 27.08
C GLY A 453 -0.58 -6.43 25.72
N HIS A 454 -0.70 -7.70 25.35
CA HIS A 454 -1.23 -8.14 24.06
C HIS A 454 -2.72 -7.78 23.92
N ASN A 455 -3.10 -7.12 22.82
CA ASN A 455 -4.50 -6.84 22.50
C ASN A 455 -5.13 -8.02 21.75
N LEU A 456 -6.42 -8.28 21.96
CA LEU A 456 -7.17 -9.31 21.23
C LEU A 456 -7.03 -9.12 19.71
N ASN A 457 -6.33 -10.06 19.10
CA ASN A 457 -5.98 -10.04 17.69
C ASN A 457 -6.44 -11.34 17.02
N VAL A 458 -7.15 -11.23 15.90
CA VAL A 458 -7.61 -12.34 15.08
C VAL A 458 -7.01 -12.22 13.69
N LEU A 459 -6.21 -13.21 13.29
CA LEU A 459 -5.63 -13.26 11.95
C LEU A 459 -6.72 -13.65 10.94
N PHE A 460 -7.22 -12.69 10.18
CA PHE A 460 -8.16 -12.94 9.09
C PHE A 460 -7.46 -13.66 7.93
N GLY A 461 -6.20 -13.34 7.67
CA GLY A 461 -5.47 -13.91 6.55
C GLY A 461 -4.17 -13.18 6.30
N HIS A 462 -3.63 -13.36 5.11
CA HIS A 462 -2.43 -12.66 4.66
C HIS A 462 -2.76 -11.89 3.39
N ASN A 463 -2.15 -10.71 3.22
CA ASN A 463 -2.22 -9.97 1.96
C ASN A 463 -1.79 -10.90 0.81
N ALA A 464 -2.59 -10.96 -0.25
CA ALA A 464 -2.41 -11.91 -1.34
C ALA A 464 -1.08 -11.73 -2.11
N VAL A 465 -0.47 -10.53 -2.03
CA VAL A 465 0.77 -10.20 -2.71
C VAL A 465 1.93 -10.18 -1.72
N THR A 466 1.84 -9.37 -0.66
CA THR A 466 2.97 -9.15 0.26
C THR A 466 3.14 -10.24 1.30
N GLN A 467 2.13 -11.12 1.46
CA GLN A 467 2.02 -12.09 2.55
C GLN A 467 2.04 -11.47 3.95
N ALA A 468 1.87 -10.14 4.07
CA ALA A 468 1.77 -9.49 5.37
C ALA A 468 0.48 -9.93 6.09
N PRO A 469 0.54 -10.20 7.42
CA PRO A 469 -0.64 -10.63 8.17
C PRO A 469 -1.69 -9.50 8.24
N LEU A 470 -2.94 -9.86 7.98
CA LEU A 470 -4.10 -8.98 8.10
C LEU A 470 -4.86 -9.36 9.36
N ASN A 471 -4.72 -8.50 10.36
CA ASN A 471 -5.17 -8.71 11.73
C ASN A 471 -6.42 -7.87 12.01
N TRP A 472 -7.46 -8.52 12.51
CA TRP A 472 -8.65 -7.86 13.02
C TRP A 472 -8.54 -7.69 14.53
N GLU A 473 -8.67 -6.45 15.00
CA GLU A 473 -8.53 -6.05 16.40
C GLU A 473 -9.89 -5.58 16.94
N PRO A 474 -10.81 -6.49 17.29
CA PRO A 474 -12.19 -6.13 17.59
C PRO A 474 -12.35 -5.33 18.90
N THR A 475 -11.37 -5.35 19.80
CA THR A 475 -11.38 -4.52 21.01
C THR A 475 -10.90 -3.09 20.75
N ASN A 476 -10.19 -2.84 19.64
CA ASN A 476 -9.56 -1.55 19.35
C ASN A 476 -10.55 -0.57 18.71
N THR A 477 -11.08 0.36 19.51
CA THR A 477 -12.09 1.31 19.03
C THR A 477 -11.54 2.47 18.20
N ALA A 478 -10.22 2.71 18.22
CA ALA A 478 -9.56 3.68 17.34
C ALA A 478 -9.45 3.16 15.90
N LYS A 479 -9.25 1.84 15.72
CA LYS A 479 -9.20 1.19 14.39
C LYS A 479 -10.58 0.74 13.89
N PHE A 480 -11.42 0.22 14.78
CA PHE A 480 -12.73 -0.33 14.43
C PHE A 480 -13.83 0.35 15.25
N MET A 481 -14.60 1.22 14.60
CA MET A 481 -15.69 1.94 15.26
C MET A 481 -16.80 1.00 15.78
N ASN A 482 -16.98 -0.20 15.20
CA ASN A 482 -17.80 -1.27 15.75
C ASN A 482 -17.22 -2.65 15.39
N THR A 483 -17.68 -3.69 16.08
CA THR A 483 -17.25 -5.09 15.89
C THR A 483 -18.16 -5.86 14.94
N ASN A 484 -19.07 -5.18 14.24
CA ASN A 484 -19.98 -5.85 13.32
C ASN A 484 -19.23 -6.22 12.04
N THR A 485 -19.32 -7.49 11.65
CA THR A 485 -18.61 -8.04 10.49
C THR A 485 -19.59 -8.67 9.52
N GLY A 486 -19.48 -8.29 8.25
CA GLY A 486 -20.24 -8.87 7.14
C GLY A 486 -19.35 -9.79 6.31
N ILE A 487 -19.77 -11.04 6.12
CA ILE A 487 -19.06 -12.03 5.31
C ILE A 487 -19.96 -12.42 4.15
N ILE A 488 -19.49 -12.23 2.92
CA ILE A 488 -20.26 -12.50 1.70
C ILE A 488 -19.49 -13.47 0.83
N GLY A 489 -20.20 -14.41 0.22
CA GLY A 489 -19.61 -15.31 -0.77
C GLY A 489 -20.58 -16.37 -1.25
N THR A 490 -20.50 -16.72 -2.53
CA THR A 490 -21.29 -17.84 -3.07
C THR A 490 -20.82 -19.17 -2.48
N MET A 491 -21.64 -20.21 -2.67
CA MET A 491 -21.36 -21.55 -2.15
C MET A 491 -19.98 -22.07 -2.61
N GLY A 492 -19.21 -22.63 -1.67
CA GLY A 492 -17.93 -23.27 -1.95
C GLY A 492 -16.71 -22.34 -2.06
N THR A 493 -16.87 -21.03 -1.83
CA THR A 493 -15.79 -20.02 -1.94
C THR A 493 -14.83 -19.99 -0.76
N GLY A 494 -15.22 -20.53 0.40
CA GLY A 494 -14.38 -20.56 1.61
C GLY A 494 -15.00 -19.89 2.83
N LYS A 495 -16.13 -19.19 2.66
CA LYS A 495 -16.89 -18.47 3.71
C LYS A 495 -16.96 -19.21 5.05
N THR A 496 -17.56 -20.40 5.08
CA THR A 496 -17.73 -21.20 6.31
C THR A 496 -16.39 -21.52 6.98
N GLN A 497 -15.34 -21.80 6.20
CA GLN A 497 -14.01 -22.15 6.72
C GLN A 497 -13.28 -20.93 7.29
N PHE A 498 -13.47 -19.75 6.68
CA PHE A 498 -13.02 -18.48 7.23
C PHE A 498 -13.77 -18.14 8.52
N THR A 499 -15.11 -18.24 8.54
CA THR A 499 -15.93 -17.95 9.73
C THR A 499 -15.56 -18.86 10.91
N LYS A 500 -15.41 -20.17 10.69
CA LYS A 500 -14.93 -21.10 11.72
C LYS A 500 -13.56 -20.71 12.27
N SER A 501 -12.66 -20.24 11.41
CA SER A 501 -11.33 -19.77 11.80
C SER A 501 -11.42 -18.55 12.73
N VAL A 502 -12.21 -17.54 12.35
CA VAL A 502 -12.43 -16.33 13.15
C VAL A 502 -12.97 -16.68 14.53
N ILE A 503 -14.02 -17.51 14.60
CA ILE A 503 -14.62 -17.92 15.89
C ILE A 503 -13.64 -18.70 16.77
N THR A 504 -12.90 -19.64 16.17
CA THR A 504 -11.91 -20.44 16.90
C THR A 504 -10.80 -19.57 17.47
N GLN A 505 -10.31 -18.60 16.68
CA GLN A 505 -9.30 -17.65 17.13
C GLN A 505 -9.82 -16.73 18.23
N LEU A 506 -11.05 -16.23 18.13
CA LEU A 506 -11.67 -15.44 19.21
C LEU A 506 -11.73 -16.21 20.53
N HIS A 507 -12.10 -17.49 20.48
CA HIS A 507 -12.12 -18.34 21.68
C HIS A 507 -10.71 -18.62 22.21
N ARG A 508 -9.75 -18.95 21.35
CA ARG A 508 -8.36 -19.24 21.76
C ARG A 508 -7.65 -18.01 22.34
N ASN A 509 -7.89 -16.85 21.75
CA ASN A 509 -7.21 -15.59 22.08
C ASN A 509 -7.96 -14.76 23.12
N GLN A 510 -9.05 -15.28 23.71
CA GLN A 510 -9.88 -14.52 24.68
C GLN A 510 -9.11 -14.04 25.92
N ALA A 511 -7.95 -14.61 26.23
CA ALA A 511 -7.05 -14.12 27.28
C ALA A 511 -6.53 -12.70 27.01
N ASP A 512 -6.44 -12.29 25.74
CA ASP A 512 -6.02 -10.96 25.29
C ASP A 512 -7.21 -9.98 25.19
N ASN A 513 -8.42 -10.41 25.55
CA ASN A 513 -9.54 -9.51 25.75
C ASN A 513 -9.25 -8.57 26.93
N VAL A 514 -9.93 -7.43 27.01
CA VAL A 514 -9.74 -6.48 28.12
C VAL A 514 -10.01 -7.19 29.46
N ASN A 515 -9.03 -7.15 30.35
CA ASN A 515 -8.98 -7.89 31.63
C ASN A 515 -9.06 -9.42 31.53
N GLY A 516 -8.73 -10.01 30.38
CA GLY A 516 -8.82 -11.46 30.16
C GLY A 516 -10.22 -12.01 30.30
N ALA A 517 -11.24 -11.16 30.07
CA ALA A 517 -12.63 -11.57 30.25
C ALA A 517 -13.06 -12.59 29.20
N PRO A 518 -13.79 -13.66 29.59
CA PRO A 518 -14.24 -14.68 28.66
C PRO A 518 -15.26 -14.12 27.66
N ILE A 519 -15.21 -14.62 26.42
CA ILE A 519 -16.11 -14.21 25.34
C ILE A 519 -17.16 -15.30 25.13
N GLY A 520 -18.43 -14.95 25.29
CA GLY A 520 -19.54 -15.87 24.96
C GLY A 520 -19.95 -15.74 23.50
N ILE A 521 -20.03 -16.84 22.76
CA ILE A 521 -20.36 -16.83 21.33
C ILE A 521 -21.62 -17.67 21.11
N LEU A 522 -22.65 -17.06 20.53
CA LEU A 522 -23.90 -17.73 20.14
C LEU A 522 -23.94 -17.87 18.62
N ILE A 523 -24.02 -19.10 18.13
CA ILE A 523 -24.04 -19.43 16.70
C ILE A 523 -25.40 -20.01 16.34
N PHE A 524 -26.05 -19.44 15.33
CA PHE A 524 -27.23 -20.01 14.69
C PHE A 524 -26.82 -20.72 13.39
N ASP A 525 -26.91 -22.04 13.39
CA ASP A 525 -26.40 -22.90 12.32
C ASP A 525 -27.53 -23.50 11.49
N TYR A 526 -27.72 -22.97 10.28
CA TYR A 526 -28.78 -23.40 9.36
C TYR A 526 -28.45 -24.67 8.57
N LYS A 527 -27.17 -25.03 8.44
CA LYS A 527 -26.70 -26.13 7.57
C LYS A 527 -25.95 -27.23 8.31
N SER A 528 -25.92 -27.20 9.64
CA SER A 528 -25.12 -28.11 10.47
C SER A 528 -23.62 -28.01 10.15
N ASP A 529 -23.15 -26.82 9.77
CA ASP A 529 -21.75 -26.60 9.46
C ASP A 529 -20.89 -26.51 10.73
N TYR A 530 -21.42 -26.10 11.89
CA TYR A 530 -20.66 -25.81 13.13
C TYR A 530 -20.83 -26.90 14.20
N VAL A 531 -21.33 -28.08 13.82
CA VAL A 531 -21.56 -29.21 14.73
C VAL A 531 -20.59 -30.36 14.53
N ASP A 532 -19.61 -30.24 13.62
CA ASP A 532 -18.63 -31.29 13.37
C ASP A 532 -17.64 -31.47 14.52
N ASP A 533 -17.16 -32.70 14.72
CA ASP A 533 -16.26 -33.07 15.82
C ASP A 533 -15.00 -32.19 15.87
N LYS A 534 -14.42 -31.84 14.70
CA LYS A 534 -13.20 -31.02 14.66
C LYS A 534 -13.44 -29.62 15.20
N PHE A 535 -14.59 -29.03 14.89
CA PHE A 535 -14.96 -27.71 15.42
C PHE A 535 -15.25 -27.78 16.92
N GLN A 536 -15.99 -28.80 17.38
CA GLN A 536 -16.29 -28.99 18.80
C GLN A 536 -15.02 -29.20 19.63
N ASP A 537 -14.10 -30.06 19.18
CA ASP A 537 -12.81 -30.32 19.85
C ASP A 537 -11.94 -29.06 19.94
N ALA A 538 -11.92 -28.24 18.88
CA ALA A 538 -11.11 -27.02 18.82
C ALA A 538 -11.65 -25.88 19.69
N THR A 539 -12.94 -25.91 20.04
CA THR A 539 -13.66 -24.79 20.67
C THR A 539 -14.33 -25.13 21.99
N ASN A 540 -14.38 -26.41 22.38
CA ASN A 540 -15.18 -26.92 23.50
C ASN A 540 -16.64 -26.42 23.45
N GLY A 541 -17.19 -26.30 22.23
CA GLY A 541 -18.53 -25.77 21.99
C GLY A 541 -19.62 -26.74 22.45
N LYS A 542 -20.73 -26.21 22.99
CA LYS A 542 -21.93 -27.02 23.29
C LYS A 542 -22.99 -26.84 22.22
N LYS A 543 -23.49 -27.96 21.71
CA LYS A 543 -24.57 -28.04 20.72
C LYS A 543 -25.94 -28.10 21.41
N PHE A 544 -26.89 -27.35 20.87
CA PHE A 544 -28.31 -27.42 21.20
C PHE A 544 -29.11 -27.67 19.93
N ASN A 545 -30.04 -28.61 19.99
CA ASN A 545 -31.03 -28.82 18.93
C ASN A 545 -32.29 -28.01 19.25
N LEU A 546 -33.18 -27.86 18.27
CA LEU A 546 -34.51 -27.28 18.48
C LEU A 546 -35.46 -28.28 19.20
N HIS A 547 -35.05 -28.72 20.38
CA HIS A 547 -35.81 -29.56 21.30
C HIS A 547 -35.34 -29.25 22.72
N LYS A 548 -36.28 -28.85 23.59
CA LYS A 548 -36.05 -28.45 24.98
C LYS A 548 -34.89 -27.48 25.16
N LEU A 549 -34.95 -26.37 24.42
CA LEU A 549 -34.01 -25.27 24.60
C LEU A 549 -34.09 -24.76 26.06
N PRO A 550 -32.96 -24.65 26.78
CA PRO A 550 -32.94 -24.46 28.23
C PRO A 550 -33.14 -22.97 28.62
N TYR A 551 -34.10 -22.30 27.99
CA TYR A 551 -34.51 -20.94 28.29
C TYR A 551 -35.96 -20.74 27.90
N ASN A 552 -36.66 -19.90 28.65
CA ASN A 552 -38.06 -19.57 28.38
C ASN A 552 -38.16 -18.17 27.71
N PRO A 553 -38.67 -18.06 26.47
CA PRO A 553 -38.87 -16.78 25.77
C PRO A 553 -39.78 -15.78 26.49
N LEU A 554 -40.66 -16.25 27.38
CA LEU A 554 -41.55 -15.42 28.19
C LEU A 554 -40.92 -14.99 29.52
N SER A 555 -39.64 -15.27 29.75
CA SER A 555 -38.94 -14.83 30.95
C SER A 555 -38.85 -13.30 31.01
N LEU A 556 -39.07 -12.75 32.21
CA LEU A 556 -39.07 -11.30 32.43
C LEU A 556 -37.68 -10.81 32.85
N PHE A 557 -37.11 -9.89 32.07
CA PHE A 557 -35.82 -9.26 32.37
C PHE A 557 -35.91 -7.74 32.29
N GLY A 558 -35.61 -7.06 33.39
CA GLY A 558 -35.53 -5.60 33.49
C GLY A 558 -36.51 -5.01 34.49
N ASP A 559 -36.56 -3.68 34.54
CA ASP A 559 -37.36 -2.92 35.52
C ASP A 559 -38.35 -1.95 34.84
N THR A 560 -38.56 -2.12 33.52
CA THR A 560 -39.48 -1.29 32.73
C THR A 560 -40.90 -1.38 33.29
N PRO A 561 -41.58 -0.26 33.57
CA PRO A 561 -42.97 -0.29 34.01
C PRO A 561 -43.84 -1.12 33.06
N MET A 562 -44.70 -1.99 33.62
CA MET A 562 -45.52 -2.93 32.85
C MET A 562 -44.71 -3.97 32.03
N LEU A 563 -43.55 -4.41 32.53
CA LEU A 563 -42.68 -5.39 31.85
C LEU A 563 -43.42 -6.61 31.28
N PRO A 564 -44.34 -7.30 32.00
CA PRO A 564 -45.06 -8.45 31.43
C PRO A 564 -45.87 -8.10 30.18
N VAL A 565 -46.41 -6.88 30.11
CA VAL A 565 -47.17 -6.38 28.95
C VAL A 565 -46.26 -6.11 27.76
N HIS A 566 -45.07 -5.55 28.02
CA HIS A 566 -44.06 -5.31 26.99
C HIS A 566 -43.53 -6.64 26.43
N THR A 567 -43.21 -7.61 27.28
CA THR A 567 -42.77 -8.96 26.86
C THR A 567 -43.86 -9.68 26.08
N ALA A 568 -45.11 -9.69 26.57
CA ALA A 568 -46.24 -10.30 25.85
C ALA A 568 -46.48 -9.66 24.48
N ARG A 569 -46.30 -8.33 24.38
CA ARG A 569 -46.42 -7.60 23.12
C ARG A 569 -45.29 -7.95 22.16
N GLY A 570 -44.04 -7.94 22.62
CA GLY A 570 -42.88 -8.30 21.81
C GLY A 570 -43.00 -9.73 21.27
N PHE A 571 -43.32 -10.69 22.14
CA PHE A 571 -43.58 -12.07 21.75
C PHE A 571 -44.67 -12.18 20.67
N SER A 572 -45.80 -11.49 20.87
CA SER A 572 -46.92 -11.52 19.90
C SER A 572 -46.58 -10.86 18.56
N GLU A 573 -45.77 -9.80 18.56
CA GLU A 573 -45.29 -9.14 17.35
C GLU A 573 -44.30 -10.02 16.58
N THR A 574 -43.39 -10.70 17.29
CA THR A 574 -42.42 -11.63 16.68
C THR A 574 -43.09 -12.87 16.10
N MET A 575 -44.03 -13.49 16.83
CA MET A 575 -44.92 -14.54 16.31
C MET A 575 -45.74 -14.04 15.12
N GLY A 576 -46.24 -12.81 15.19
CA GLY A 576 -47.00 -12.17 14.13
C GLY A 576 -46.23 -12.01 12.83
N LYS A 577 -44.94 -11.67 12.90
CA LYS A 577 -44.06 -11.57 11.74
C LYS A 577 -43.70 -12.94 11.17
N ALA A 578 -43.32 -13.90 12.02
CA ALA A 578 -42.87 -15.22 11.57
C ALA A 578 -43.99 -16.05 10.91
N PHE A 579 -45.22 -15.97 11.43
CA PHE A 579 -46.38 -16.75 10.96
C PHE A 579 -47.43 -15.91 10.21
N ASN A 580 -47.11 -14.66 9.86
CA ASN A 580 -48.02 -13.72 9.19
C ASN A 580 -49.39 -13.57 9.90
N LEU A 581 -49.39 -13.48 11.23
CA LEU A 581 -50.62 -13.38 12.01
C LEU A 581 -51.28 -12.00 11.85
N GLY A 582 -52.60 -11.98 11.64
CA GLY A 582 -53.37 -10.74 11.57
C GLY A 582 -53.50 -10.03 12.93
N GLN A 583 -53.89 -8.76 12.94
CA GLN A 583 -53.99 -7.96 14.18
C GLN A 583 -54.92 -8.58 15.24
N LYS A 584 -56.01 -9.23 14.83
CA LYS A 584 -56.93 -9.93 15.76
C LYS A 584 -56.26 -11.11 16.44
N GLN A 585 -55.49 -11.90 15.70
CA GLN A 585 -54.73 -13.05 16.20
C GLN A 585 -53.62 -12.60 17.14
N GLN A 586 -52.85 -11.57 16.77
CA GLN A 586 -51.82 -11.00 17.65
C GLN A 586 -52.42 -10.45 18.95
N LEU A 587 -53.60 -9.81 18.89
CA LEU A 587 -54.30 -9.35 20.09
C LEU A 587 -54.76 -10.51 20.97
N ARG A 588 -55.25 -11.60 20.36
CA ARG A 588 -55.65 -12.82 21.08
C ARG A 588 -54.44 -13.44 21.79
N LEU A 589 -53.33 -13.64 21.08
CA LEU A 589 -52.08 -14.15 21.65
C LEU A 589 -51.58 -13.28 22.81
N ARG A 590 -51.58 -11.96 22.64
CA ARG A 590 -51.16 -11.03 23.70
C ARG A 590 -52.03 -11.13 24.96
N LYS A 591 -53.34 -11.36 24.80
CA LYS A 591 -54.26 -11.55 25.94
C LYS A 591 -53.99 -12.89 26.64
N LEU A 592 -53.82 -13.97 25.87
CA LEU A 592 -53.52 -15.30 26.39
C LEU A 592 -52.22 -15.31 27.20
N VAL A 593 -51.15 -14.71 26.66
CA VAL A 593 -49.87 -14.59 27.37
C VAL A 593 -50.05 -13.75 28.66
N GLY A 594 -50.85 -12.68 28.60
CA GLY A 594 -51.19 -11.86 29.78
C GLY A 594 -51.92 -12.65 30.86
N GLU A 595 -52.90 -13.47 30.48
CA GLU A 595 -53.65 -14.36 31.37
C GLU A 595 -52.76 -15.44 31.97
N ALA A 596 -51.85 -16.02 31.17
CA ALA A 596 -50.85 -16.97 31.65
C ALA A 596 -49.94 -16.36 32.73
N TYR A 597 -49.52 -15.09 32.58
CA TYR A 597 -48.78 -14.39 33.63
C TYR A 597 -49.61 -14.19 34.90
N GLU A 598 -50.88 -13.80 34.77
CA GLU A 598 -51.76 -13.60 35.93
C GLU A 598 -51.98 -14.91 36.71
N LEU A 599 -52.14 -16.04 36.01
CA LEU A 599 -52.25 -17.38 36.60
C LEU A 599 -50.94 -17.85 37.24
N ALA A 600 -49.79 -17.51 36.67
CA ALA A 600 -48.48 -17.70 37.29
C ALA A 600 -48.24 -16.77 38.51
N GLY A 601 -49.22 -15.91 38.85
CA GLY A 601 -49.15 -15.00 39.99
C GLY A 601 -48.27 -13.77 39.75
N ILE A 602 -47.99 -13.44 38.48
CA ILE A 602 -47.24 -12.26 38.03
C ILE A 602 -48.24 -11.15 37.70
N ARG A 603 -48.17 -10.03 38.42
CA ARG A 603 -49.08 -8.89 38.25
C ARG A 603 -48.41 -7.79 37.45
N LYS A 604 -49.06 -7.37 36.36
CA LYS A 604 -48.52 -6.35 35.42
C LYS A 604 -48.08 -5.03 36.06
N ALA A 605 -48.74 -4.60 37.14
CA ALA A 605 -48.45 -3.32 37.82
C ALA A 605 -47.60 -3.46 39.09
N ASP A 606 -47.20 -4.68 39.47
CA ASP A 606 -46.46 -4.95 40.71
C ASP A 606 -45.09 -5.59 40.41
N PRO A 607 -44.01 -4.79 40.36
CA PRO A 607 -42.66 -5.27 40.08
C PRO A 607 -42.15 -6.34 41.04
N SER A 608 -42.65 -6.38 42.28
CA SER A 608 -42.23 -7.38 43.27
C SER A 608 -42.60 -8.82 42.87
N THR A 609 -43.54 -8.96 41.94
CA THR A 609 -44.01 -10.26 41.44
C THR A 609 -43.25 -10.76 40.21
N TRP A 610 -42.43 -9.92 39.55
CA TRP A 610 -41.78 -10.25 38.27
C TRP A 610 -40.60 -11.22 38.41
N SER A 611 -40.14 -11.48 39.63
CA SER A 611 -39.11 -12.50 39.91
C SER A 611 -39.67 -13.91 40.05
N LYS A 612 -41.01 -14.09 39.97
CA LYS A 612 -41.64 -15.41 39.95
C LYS A 612 -41.36 -16.13 38.62
N PRO A 613 -41.40 -17.48 38.60
CA PRO A 613 -41.29 -18.23 37.36
C PRO A 613 -42.33 -17.78 36.33
N ALA A 614 -41.87 -17.41 35.13
CA ALA A 614 -42.75 -17.02 34.04
C ALA A 614 -43.52 -18.25 33.48
N PRO A 615 -44.72 -18.06 32.91
CA PRO A 615 -45.43 -19.12 32.20
C PRO A 615 -44.59 -19.63 31.03
N THR A 616 -44.74 -20.91 30.72
CA THR A 616 -44.10 -21.58 29.58
C THR A 616 -44.99 -21.55 28.34
N ILE A 617 -44.44 -21.95 27.19
CA ILE A 617 -45.26 -22.09 25.98
C ILE A 617 -46.34 -23.16 26.15
N ALA A 618 -46.07 -24.22 26.91
CA ALA A 618 -47.05 -25.25 27.24
C ALA A 618 -48.24 -24.68 28.04
N ASP A 619 -47.98 -23.77 28.98
CA ASP A 619 -49.05 -23.11 29.75
C ASP A 619 -49.93 -22.23 28.85
N VAL A 620 -49.31 -21.50 27.90
CA VAL A 620 -50.04 -20.69 26.92
C VAL A 620 -50.85 -21.55 25.95
N TRP A 621 -50.31 -22.70 25.53
CA TRP A 621 -51.00 -23.66 24.68
C TRP A 621 -52.22 -24.29 25.38
N ALA A 622 -52.07 -24.69 26.65
CA ALA A 622 -53.16 -25.25 27.44
C ALA A 622 -54.33 -24.24 27.55
N LEU A 623 -54.03 -22.99 27.89
CA LEU A 623 -55.03 -21.92 27.94
C LEU A 623 -55.65 -21.64 26.56
N PHE A 624 -54.87 -21.75 25.50
CA PHE A 624 -55.38 -21.52 24.14
C PHE A 624 -56.38 -22.59 23.73
N ILE A 625 -56.07 -23.88 23.93
CA ILE A 625 -56.93 -25.01 23.57
C ILE A 625 -58.23 -25.03 24.38
N GLU A 626 -58.19 -24.63 25.65
CA GLU A 626 -59.41 -24.50 26.48
C GLU A 626 -60.43 -23.50 25.91
N THR A 627 -60.01 -22.57 25.05
CA THR A 627 -60.91 -21.61 24.40
C THR A 627 -61.59 -22.14 23.14
N GLU A 628 -61.44 -23.43 22.81
CA GLU A 628 -61.92 -24.07 21.56
C GLU A 628 -61.60 -23.19 20.32
N PRO A 629 -60.31 -22.91 20.05
CA PRO A 629 -59.91 -22.00 18.99
C PRO A 629 -60.16 -22.57 17.59
N ASP A 630 -60.42 -21.70 16.62
CA ASP A 630 -60.41 -22.06 15.21
C ASP A 630 -59.00 -22.51 14.78
N GLU A 631 -58.91 -23.51 13.89
CA GLU A 631 -57.66 -24.00 13.28
C GLU A 631 -57.11 -22.98 12.26
N ASP A 632 -56.66 -21.83 12.75
CA ASP A 632 -56.09 -20.74 11.97
C ASP A 632 -54.55 -20.70 12.06
N SER A 633 -53.93 -19.66 11.48
CA SER A 633 -52.47 -19.50 11.52
C SER A 633 -51.89 -19.33 12.92
N LEU A 634 -52.66 -18.84 13.90
CA LEU A 634 -52.23 -18.76 15.30
C LEU A 634 -52.24 -20.15 15.94
N TYR A 635 -53.25 -20.97 15.62
CA TYR A 635 -53.29 -22.37 16.03
C TYR A 635 -52.05 -23.12 15.54
N ALA A 636 -51.78 -23.08 14.23
CA ALA A 636 -50.62 -23.75 13.64
C ALA A 636 -49.28 -23.28 14.26
N ALA A 637 -49.16 -21.98 14.58
CA ALA A 637 -47.95 -21.42 15.17
C ALA A 637 -47.70 -21.92 16.60
N LEU A 638 -48.72 -21.92 17.45
CA LEU A 638 -48.59 -22.39 18.83
C LEU A 638 -48.48 -23.91 18.91
N GLU A 639 -49.24 -24.63 18.07
CA GLU A 639 -49.15 -26.09 17.93
C GLU A 639 -47.73 -26.50 17.57
N SER A 640 -47.14 -25.88 16.53
CA SER A 640 -45.79 -26.21 16.09
C SER A 640 -44.75 -25.99 17.19
N LEU A 641 -44.87 -24.95 18.01
CA LEU A 641 -43.95 -24.72 19.13
C LEU A 641 -44.13 -25.74 20.25
N TYR A 642 -45.38 -26.15 20.51
CA TYR A 642 -45.73 -27.08 21.58
C TYR A 642 -45.39 -28.52 21.20
N GLU A 643 -45.84 -29.01 20.04
CA GLU A 643 -45.65 -30.39 19.59
C GLU A 643 -44.18 -30.72 19.34
N LEU A 644 -43.40 -29.76 18.82
CA LEU A 644 -41.96 -29.92 18.65
C LEU A 644 -41.17 -29.73 19.96
N GLU A 645 -41.84 -29.38 21.07
CA GLU A 645 -41.24 -29.09 22.38
C GLU A 645 -40.01 -28.19 22.27
N ILE A 646 -40.10 -27.10 21.50
CA ILE A 646 -38.93 -26.28 21.13
C ILE A 646 -38.24 -25.69 22.37
N PHE A 647 -39.01 -25.21 23.33
CA PHE A 647 -38.53 -24.61 24.58
C PHE A 647 -38.87 -25.50 25.78
N GLU A 648 -38.03 -25.48 26.81
CA GLU A 648 -38.24 -26.27 28.03
C GLU A 648 -39.53 -25.85 28.78
N ASP A 649 -40.30 -26.84 29.20
CA ASP A 649 -41.56 -26.74 29.93
C ASP A 649 -41.37 -26.71 31.46
N ASP A 650 -40.18 -27.07 31.94
CA ASP A 650 -39.79 -27.00 33.34
C ASP A 650 -38.90 -25.78 33.63
N ASN A 651 -39.48 -24.78 34.31
CA ASN A 651 -38.76 -23.57 34.72
C ASN A 651 -37.52 -23.83 35.59
N SER A 652 -37.40 -24.98 36.27
CA SER A 652 -36.22 -25.31 37.08
C SER A 652 -34.98 -25.66 36.25
N LYS A 653 -35.17 -26.02 34.98
CA LYS A 653 -34.10 -26.33 34.02
C LYS A 653 -33.78 -25.15 33.09
N CYS A 654 -34.59 -24.09 33.13
CA CYS A 654 -34.37 -22.86 32.39
C CYS A 654 -33.21 -22.04 32.99
N LEU A 655 -32.32 -21.56 32.13
CA LEU A 655 -31.24 -20.63 32.44
C LEU A 655 -31.49 -19.28 31.77
N SER A 656 -30.80 -18.24 32.24
CA SER A 656 -30.72 -17.00 31.46
C SER A 656 -29.91 -17.25 30.19
N LEU A 657 -30.25 -16.58 29.09
CA LEU A 657 -29.56 -16.77 27.82
C LEU A 657 -28.12 -16.26 27.91
N TYR A 658 -27.87 -15.19 28.68
CA TYR A 658 -26.54 -14.64 28.92
C TYR A 658 -25.62 -15.58 29.70
N ASP A 659 -26.17 -16.33 30.66
CA ASP A 659 -25.44 -17.35 31.42
C ASP A 659 -25.28 -18.63 30.60
N LEU A 660 -26.28 -18.95 29.77
CA LEU A 660 -26.21 -20.09 28.84
C LEU A 660 -25.04 -19.91 27.85
N VAL A 661 -24.87 -18.70 27.31
CA VAL A 661 -23.82 -18.35 26.33
C VAL A 661 -22.46 -18.16 27.01
N ASP A 662 -22.04 -19.12 27.83
CA ASP A 662 -20.71 -19.19 28.43
C ASP A 662 -19.79 -20.07 27.58
N GLY A 663 -18.83 -19.45 26.88
CA GLY A 663 -18.08 -20.06 25.78
C GLY A 663 -18.87 -20.11 24.47
N ILE A 664 -18.58 -21.09 23.61
CA ILE A 664 -19.25 -21.27 22.31
C ILE A 664 -20.51 -22.13 22.46
N ARG A 665 -21.66 -21.60 22.05
CA ARG A 665 -22.95 -22.29 21.98
C ARG A 665 -23.46 -22.30 20.54
N VAL A 666 -23.79 -23.48 20.04
CA VAL A 666 -24.30 -23.68 18.67
C VAL A 666 -25.75 -24.15 18.77
N VAL A 667 -26.67 -23.39 18.18
CA VAL A 667 -28.06 -23.78 17.99
C VAL A 667 -28.18 -24.33 16.57
N GLU A 668 -28.34 -25.65 16.46
CA GLU A 668 -28.54 -26.32 15.18
C GLU A 668 -30.00 -26.17 14.76
N LEU A 669 -30.21 -25.49 13.63
CA LEU A 669 -31.52 -25.20 13.05
C LEU A 669 -31.87 -26.15 11.90
N ALA A 670 -30.90 -26.94 11.42
CA ALA A 670 -31.08 -27.84 10.28
C ALA A 670 -32.18 -28.88 10.54
N GLY A 671 -32.95 -29.20 9.49
CA GLY A 671 -34.02 -30.19 9.56
C GLY A 671 -35.39 -29.66 9.99
N TYR A 672 -35.51 -28.36 10.29
CA TYR A 672 -36.78 -27.71 10.65
C TYR A 672 -37.27 -26.75 9.55
N PRO A 673 -38.60 -26.50 9.45
CA PRO A 673 -39.15 -25.51 8.52
C PRO A 673 -38.58 -24.11 8.76
N SER A 674 -38.39 -23.34 7.69
CA SER A 674 -37.84 -21.98 7.70
C SER A 674 -38.58 -21.03 8.66
N GLU A 675 -39.89 -21.20 8.79
CA GLU A 675 -40.77 -20.43 9.68
C GLU A 675 -40.38 -20.65 11.14
N ILE A 676 -40.13 -21.91 11.53
CA ILE A 676 -39.70 -22.29 12.88
C ILE A 676 -38.28 -21.82 13.14
N GLN A 677 -37.36 -22.02 12.19
CA GLN A 677 -35.98 -21.54 12.30
C GLN A 677 -35.95 -20.03 12.57
N ASN A 678 -36.62 -19.25 11.72
CA ASN A 678 -36.68 -17.79 11.84
C ASN A 678 -37.34 -17.35 13.14
N LEU A 679 -38.41 -18.03 13.57
CA LEU A 679 -39.09 -17.73 14.82
C LEU A 679 -38.16 -17.96 16.02
N VAL A 680 -37.48 -19.10 16.11
CA VAL A 680 -36.58 -19.41 17.23
C VAL A 680 -35.44 -18.41 17.28
N VAL A 681 -34.81 -18.09 16.15
CA VAL A 681 -33.75 -17.08 16.09
C VAL A 681 -34.28 -15.72 16.56
N ALA A 682 -35.45 -15.30 16.09
CA ALA A 682 -36.05 -14.02 16.48
C ALA A 682 -36.37 -13.94 17.98
N LEU A 683 -37.05 -14.95 18.54
CA LEU A 683 -37.37 -15.01 19.97
C LEU A 683 -36.11 -15.04 20.84
N THR A 684 -35.09 -15.77 20.40
CA THR A 684 -33.80 -15.85 21.10
C THR A 684 -33.09 -14.50 21.08
N LEU A 685 -33.12 -13.77 19.97
CA LEU A 685 -32.54 -12.43 19.86
C LEU A 685 -33.34 -11.37 20.64
N ASP A 686 -34.67 -11.47 20.70
CA ASP A 686 -35.51 -10.62 21.56
C ASP A 686 -35.13 -10.79 23.04
N LEU A 687 -34.97 -12.04 23.46
CA LEU A 687 -34.54 -12.40 24.81
C LEU A 687 -33.11 -11.93 25.09
N PHE A 688 -32.21 -12.14 24.13
CA PHE A 688 -30.82 -11.70 24.20
C PHE A 688 -30.73 -10.18 24.36
N TYR A 689 -31.45 -9.42 23.54
CA TYR A 689 -31.45 -7.97 23.59
C TYR A 689 -31.96 -7.44 24.94
N SER A 690 -33.02 -8.04 25.48
CA SER A 690 -33.58 -7.66 26.79
C SER A 690 -32.58 -7.91 27.94
N GLN A 691 -31.84 -9.03 27.89
CA GLN A 691 -30.80 -9.33 28.87
C GLN A 691 -29.53 -8.48 28.69
N MET A 692 -29.18 -8.13 27.46
CA MET A 692 -28.05 -7.25 27.11
C MET A 692 -28.15 -5.91 27.83
N GLN A 693 -29.33 -5.28 27.81
CA GLN A 693 -29.55 -3.99 28.46
C GLN A 693 -29.37 -4.04 29.99
N LYS A 694 -29.55 -5.23 30.60
CA LYS A 694 -29.51 -5.40 32.07
C LYS A 694 -28.09 -5.64 32.61
N LYS A 695 -27.20 -6.29 31.85
CA LYS A 695 -25.86 -6.68 32.32
C LYS A 695 -24.94 -5.48 32.61
N GLY A 696 -25.23 -4.32 32.03
CA GLY A 696 -24.46 -3.09 32.20
C GLY A 696 -23.39 -2.90 31.12
N LYS A 697 -22.67 -1.78 31.19
CA LYS A 697 -21.64 -1.42 30.21
C LYS A 697 -20.36 -2.25 30.43
N PRO A 698 -19.67 -2.67 29.35
CA PRO A 698 -18.41 -3.37 29.41
C PRO A 698 -17.31 -2.44 29.93
N GLU A 699 -16.20 -3.02 30.39
CA GLU A 699 -15.04 -2.24 30.79
C GLU A 699 -14.34 -1.61 29.57
N VAL A 700 -13.80 -0.41 29.76
CA VAL A 700 -13.08 0.35 28.73
C VAL A 700 -11.75 0.81 29.31
N GLN A 701 -10.66 0.50 28.62
CA GLN A 701 -9.29 0.88 28.97
C GLN A 701 -8.65 1.65 27.81
N GLY A 702 -8.57 2.98 27.94
CA GLY A 702 -8.14 3.84 26.84
C GLY A 702 -9.03 3.66 25.61
N ASP A 703 -8.42 3.34 24.47
CA ASP A 703 -9.13 3.07 23.20
C ASP A 703 -9.66 1.62 23.10
N PHE A 704 -9.45 0.77 24.10
CA PHE A 704 -9.86 -0.64 24.08
C PHE A 704 -11.17 -0.86 24.84
N ARG A 705 -12.13 -1.51 24.18
CA ARG A 705 -13.42 -1.90 24.77
C ARG A 705 -13.52 -3.42 24.88
N GLN A 706 -13.91 -3.90 26.05
CA GLN A 706 -14.12 -5.32 26.30
C GLN A 706 -15.23 -5.89 25.43
N ILE A 707 -14.99 -7.06 24.84
CA ILE A 707 -16.03 -7.86 24.16
C ILE A 707 -16.61 -8.84 25.17
N THR A 708 -17.92 -8.78 25.37
CA THR A 708 -18.62 -9.67 26.31
C THR A 708 -19.26 -10.84 25.59
N LYS A 709 -19.90 -10.59 24.43
CA LYS A 709 -20.59 -11.60 23.64
C LYS A 709 -20.46 -11.35 22.13
N MET A 710 -20.55 -12.41 21.34
CA MET A 710 -20.62 -12.36 19.88
C MET A 710 -21.80 -13.21 19.38
N ILE A 711 -22.56 -12.69 18.43
CA ILE A 711 -23.63 -13.44 17.76
C ILE A 711 -23.21 -13.71 16.33
N LEU A 712 -23.26 -14.97 15.92
CA LEU A 712 -23.03 -15.40 14.54
C LEU A 712 -24.34 -15.93 13.97
N VAL A 713 -24.78 -15.35 12.85
CA VAL A 713 -25.87 -15.88 12.04
C VAL A 713 -25.27 -16.29 10.70
N ASP A 714 -25.11 -17.60 10.48
CA ASP A 714 -24.73 -18.10 9.15
C ASP A 714 -25.97 -18.23 8.28
N GLU A 715 -25.81 -18.03 6.97
CA GLU A 715 -26.92 -17.96 6.02
C GLU A 715 -28.07 -17.04 6.48
N ALA A 716 -27.71 -15.81 6.86
CA ALA A 716 -28.63 -14.86 7.47
C ALA A 716 -29.68 -14.26 6.50
N ASP A 717 -29.76 -14.70 5.25
CA ASP A 717 -30.60 -14.11 4.22
C ASP A 717 -32.10 -14.31 4.47
N ASN A 718 -32.50 -15.55 4.76
CA ASN A 718 -33.86 -15.91 5.12
C ASN A 718 -34.30 -15.15 6.38
N PHE A 719 -33.42 -15.02 7.36
CA PHE A 719 -33.70 -14.33 8.62
C PHE A 719 -33.82 -12.81 8.46
N MET A 720 -32.85 -12.17 7.78
CA MET A 720 -32.83 -10.71 7.61
C MET A 720 -34.04 -10.22 6.80
N SER A 721 -34.52 -11.01 5.83
CA SER A 721 -35.70 -10.68 5.01
C SER A 721 -36.97 -10.42 5.84
N GLN A 722 -37.08 -11.03 7.03
CA GLN A 722 -38.23 -10.92 7.94
C GLN A 722 -38.27 -9.59 8.72
N ASN A 723 -37.20 -8.79 8.68
CA ASN A 723 -37.14 -7.48 9.33
C ASN A 723 -37.44 -7.50 10.84
N PHE A 724 -36.85 -8.43 11.57
CA PHE A 724 -36.99 -8.49 13.04
C PHE A 724 -36.33 -7.26 13.71
N PRO A 725 -37.06 -6.52 14.58
CA PRO A 725 -36.53 -5.31 15.21
C PRO A 725 -35.28 -5.54 16.07
N SER A 726 -35.16 -6.71 16.70
CA SER A 726 -34.11 -6.98 17.68
C SER A 726 -32.73 -7.13 17.07
N LEU A 727 -32.62 -7.74 15.88
CA LEU A 727 -31.34 -7.75 15.15
C LEU A 727 -30.85 -6.32 14.89
N ARG A 728 -31.74 -5.45 14.39
CA ARG A 728 -31.41 -4.05 14.11
C ARG A 728 -30.96 -3.30 15.37
N LYS A 729 -31.66 -3.51 16.49
CA LYS A 729 -31.30 -2.89 17.77
C LYS A 729 -29.93 -3.39 18.27
N ILE A 730 -29.64 -4.68 18.17
CA ILE A 730 -28.33 -5.24 18.54
C ILE A 730 -27.22 -4.67 17.64
N LEU A 731 -27.42 -4.58 16.33
CA LEU A 731 -26.42 -4.00 15.41
C LEU A 731 -26.11 -2.52 15.72
N LYS A 732 -27.11 -1.75 16.19
CA LYS A 732 -26.96 -0.33 16.53
C LYS A 732 -26.39 -0.09 17.93
N GLU A 733 -26.90 -0.82 18.92
CA GLU A 733 -26.65 -0.55 20.33
C GLU A 733 -25.66 -1.55 20.94
N GLY A 734 -25.45 -2.72 20.35
CA GLY A 734 -24.64 -3.81 20.88
C GLY A 734 -23.19 -3.40 21.21
N ARG A 735 -22.62 -2.48 20.42
CA ARG A 735 -21.32 -1.86 20.70
C ARG A 735 -21.24 -1.26 22.11
N GLU A 736 -22.29 -0.61 22.59
CA GLU A 736 -22.34 -0.03 23.95
C GLU A 736 -22.20 -1.09 25.04
N TYR A 737 -22.60 -2.32 24.75
CA TYR A 737 -22.61 -3.45 25.68
C TYR A 737 -21.49 -4.47 25.43
N GLY A 738 -20.57 -4.17 24.51
CA GLY A 738 -19.49 -5.08 24.13
C GLY A 738 -19.98 -6.30 23.36
N VAL A 739 -21.11 -6.16 22.65
CA VAL A 739 -21.71 -7.20 21.83
C VAL A 739 -21.41 -6.93 20.36
N GLY A 740 -20.82 -7.89 19.66
CA GLY A 740 -20.62 -7.85 18.21
C GLY A 740 -21.50 -8.86 17.47
N VAL A 741 -21.74 -8.60 16.19
CA VAL A 741 -22.52 -9.48 15.31
C VAL A 741 -21.72 -9.80 14.06
N VAL A 742 -21.67 -11.09 13.73
CA VAL A 742 -21.13 -11.59 12.46
C VAL A 742 -22.29 -12.12 11.63
N LEU A 743 -22.48 -11.52 10.45
CA LEU A 743 -23.53 -11.91 9.51
C LEU A 743 -22.88 -12.50 8.26
N SER A 744 -23.28 -13.72 7.91
CA SER A 744 -22.77 -14.42 6.73
C SER A 744 -23.91 -14.66 5.73
N THR A 745 -23.73 -14.23 4.47
CA THR A 745 -24.73 -14.39 3.40
C THR A 745 -24.08 -14.80 2.08
N GLN A 746 -24.89 -15.17 1.09
CA GLN A 746 -24.40 -15.45 -0.27
C GLN A 746 -24.32 -14.21 -1.16
N ASP A 747 -25.19 -13.23 -0.91
CA ASP A 747 -25.34 -12.02 -1.71
C ASP A 747 -25.43 -10.80 -0.80
N ILE A 748 -24.90 -9.68 -1.28
CA ILE A 748 -24.92 -8.40 -0.57
C ILE A 748 -26.34 -7.81 -0.51
N THR A 749 -27.16 -8.06 -1.53
CA THR A 749 -28.55 -7.58 -1.58
C THR A 749 -29.38 -8.13 -0.42
N HIS A 750 -28.98 -9.25 0.19
CA HIS A 750 -29.64 -9.79 1.37
C HIS A 750 -29.51 -8.90 2.62
N PHE A 751 -28.53 -7.99 2.67
CA PHE A 751 -28.43 -6.96 3.70
C PHE A 751 -29.40 -5.79 3.47
N GLN A 752 -29.97 -5.66 2.26
CA GLN A 752 -30.90 -4.62 1.89
C GLN A 752 -32.30 -5.19 1.75
N THR A 753 -33.17 -4.85 2.69
CA THR A 753 -34.59 -5.20 2.63
C THR A 753 -35.41 -3.98 2.22
N GLY A 754 -36.69 -4.19 1.84
CA GLY A 754 -37.59 -3.07 1.50
C GLY A 754 -37.79 -2.06 2.64
N GLU A 755 -37.54 -2.44 3.90
CA GLU A 755 -37.75 -1.60 5.08
C GLU A 755 -36.45 -1.13 5.76
N ASN A 756 -35.36 -1.87 5.62
CA ASN A 756 -34.09 -1.61 6.32
C ASN A 756 -32.86 -1.97 5.48
N ASP A 757 -31.79 -1.19 5.66
CA ASP A 757 -30.46 -1.48 5.15
C ASP A 757 -29.51 -1.86 6.31
N TYR A 758 -29.24 -3.16 6.46
CA TYR A 758 -28.35 -3.69 7.49
C TYR A 758 -26.87 -3.43 7.17
N SER A 759 -26.52 -3.24 5.88
CA SER A 759 -25.14 -3.01 5.45
C SER A 759 -24.55 -1.73 6.05
N SER A 760 -25.41 -0.73 6.31
CA SER A 760 -25.04 0.54 6.95
C SER A 760 -24.52 0.41 8.38
N TYR A 761 -24.78 -0.71 9.06
CA TYR A 761 -24.32 -0.96 10.44
C TYR A 761 -23.08 -1.84 10.51
N VAL A 762 -22.57 -2.31 9.37
CA VAL A 762 -21.41 -3.20 9.25
C VAL A 762 -20.23 -2.41 8.69
N LEU A 763 -19.14 -2.36 9.45
CA LEU A 763 -17.94 -1.61 9.05
C LEU A 763 -16.79 -2.50 8.57
N THR A 764 -16.76 -3.75 9.01
CA THR A 764 -15.75 -4.71 8.56
C THR A 764 -16.38 -5.66 7.55
N TRP A 765 -15.81 -5.77 6.35
CA TRP A 765 -16.32 -6.65 5.30
C TRP A 765 -15.27 -7.63 4.81
N VAL A 766 -15.71 -8.87 4.60
CA VAL A 766 -14.92 -9.93 3.97
C VAL A 766 -15.72 -10.48 2.79
N ILE A 767 -15.29 -10.15 1.58
CA ILE A 767 -16.04 -10.41 0.35
C ILE A 767 -15.29 -11.47 -0.46
N HIS A 768 -15.79 -12.69 -0.43
CA HIS A 768 -15.36 -13.74 -1.34
C HIS A 768 -16.00 -13.55 -2.71
N ARG A 769 -15.73 -14.48 -3.63
CA ARG A 769 -16.37 -14.48 -4.95
C ARG A 769 -17.90 -14.42 -4.85
N VAL A 770 -18.50 -13.44 -5.52
CA VAL A 770 -19.96 -13.34 -5.71
C VAL A 770 -20.31 -13.37 -7.19
N ALA A 771 -21.55 -13.76 -7.52
CA ALA A 771 -21.97 -13.95 -8.91
C ALA A 771 -22.41 -12.64 -9.60
N LYS A 772 -23.02 -11.72 -8.85
CA LYS A 772 -23.48 -10.41 -9.31
C LYS A 772 -23.34 -9.41 -8.18
N ILE A 773 -22.66 -8.30 -8.43
CA ILE A 773 -22.62 -7.13 -7.55
C ILE A 773 -22.86 -5.90 -8.41
N LYS A 774 -23.69 -4.97 -7.96
CA LYS A 774 -24.03 -3.75 -8.73
C LYS A 774 -23.09 -2.61 -8.37
N SER A 775 -22.80 -1.73 -9.32
CA SER A 775 -21.98 -0.53 -9.11
C SER A 775 -22.49 0.37 -7.96
N GLN A 776 -23.81 0.44 -7.76
CA GLN A 776 -24.40 1.22 -6.66
C GLN A 776 -24.06 0.66 -5.28
N GLU A 777 -23.98 -0.66 -5.14
CA GLU A 777 -23.62 -1.34 -3.90
C GLU A 777 -22.13 -1.09 -3.59
N LEU A 778 -21.28 -1.18 -4.61
CA LEU A 778 -19.84 -0.85 -4.49
C LEU A 778 -19.62 0.59 -4.00
N LYS A 779 -20.37 1.54 -4.57
CA LYS A 779 -20.25 2.95 -4.21
C LYS A 779 -20.69 3.21 -2.76
N ALA A 780 -21.82 2.64 -2.34
CA ALA A 780 -22.36 2.83 -1.00
C ALA A 780 -21.45 2.26 0.08
N MET A 781 -20.87 1.08 -0.16
CA MET A 781 -20.08 0.36 0.84
C MET A 781 -18.61 0.79 0.82
N PHE A 782 -18.01 0.86 -0.37
CA PHE A 782 -16.56 1.04 -0.51
C PHE A 782 -16.15 2.49 -0.78
N GLY A 783 -17.11 3.41 -0.99
CA GLY A 783 -16.81 4.82 -1.28
C GLY A 783 -16.14 5.04 -2.64
N VAL A 784 -16.11 4.02 -3.50
CA VAL A 784 -15.51 4.09 -4.83
C VAL A 784 -16.45 4.86 -5.75
N ASN A 785 -16.04 6.07 -6.15
CA ASN A 785 -16.87 6.97 -6.97
C ASN A 785 -16.60 6.82 -8.47
N GLU A 786 -15.41 6.37 -8.86
CA GLU A 786 -15.01 6.26 -10.26
C GLU A 786 -15.60 5.01 -10.92
N LYS A 787 -16.18 5.18 -12.10
CA LYS A 787 -16.83 4.10 -12.83
C LYS A 787 -15.84 3.01 -13.29
N ALA A 788 -14.65 3.42 -13.73
CA ALA A 788 -13.61 2.49 -14.17
C ALA A 788 -13.09 1.61 -13.01
N GLU A 789 -12.89 2.20 -11.84
CA GLU A 789 -12.50 1.47 -10.63
C GLU A 789 -13.61 0.51 -10.17
N GLN A 790 -14.87 0.94 -10.23
CA GLN A 790 -16.01 0.07 -9.95
C GLN A 790 -16.03 -1.15 -10.88
N GLU A 791 -15.86 -0.95 -12.19
CA GLU A 791 -15.82 -2.04 -13.17
C GLU A 791 -14.67 -3.02 -12.89
N LYS A 792 -13.47 -2.51 -12.60
CA LYS A 792 -12.30 -3.32 -12.22
C LYS A 792 -12.52 -4.10 -10.92
N LEU A 793 -13.14 -3.48 -9.92
CA LEU A 793 -13.46 -4.13 -8.65
C LEU A 793 -14.50 -5.25 -8.82
N MET A 794 -15.55 -5.01 -9.63
CA MET A 794 -16.53 -6.05 -9.98
C MET A 794 -15.87 -7.24 -10.67
N GLU A 795 -15.00 -6.98 -11.65
CA GLU A 795 -14.27 -8.03 -12.35
C GLU A 795 -13.36 -8.82 -11.39
N THR A 796 -12.67 -8.12 -10.49
CA THR A 796 -11.81 -8.73 -9.47
C THR A 796 -12.61 -9.66 -8.56
N ILE A 797 -13.73 -9.17 -8.00
CA ILE A 797 -14.60 -9.94 -7.10
C ILE A 797 -15.14 -11.19 -7.81
N ASN A 798 -15.56 -11.08 -9.07
CA ASN A 798 -16.10 -12.19 -9.85
C ASN A 798 -15.05 -13.28 -10.18
N LYS A 799 -13.76 -12.91 -10.20
CA LYS A 799 -12.62 -13.79 -10.50
C LYS A 799 -11.87 -14.27 -9.25
N LEU A 800 -12.30 -13.92 -8.04
CA LEU A 800 -11.66 -14.40 -6.81
C LEU A 800 -11.65 -15.94 -6.76
N GLU A 801 -10.49 -16.49 -6.41
CA GLU A 801 -10.30 -17.92 -6.22
C GLU A 801 -10.86 -18.37 -4.85
N LYS A 802 -10.95 -19.68 -4.67
CA LYS A 802 -11.36 -20.25 -3.38
C LYS A 802 -10.35 -19.88 -2.28
N HIS A 803 -10.82 -19.46 -1.12
CA HIS A 803 -10.01 -18.95 0.00
C HIS A 803 -9.24 -17.67 -0.29
N TYR A 804 -9.71 -16.90 -1.28
CA TYR A 804 -9.31 -15.52 -1.48
C TYR A 804 -10.52 -14.61 -1.36
N SER A 805 -10.35 -13.49 -0.67
CA SER A 805 -11.38 -12.49 -0.44
C SER A 805 -10.82 -11.08 -0.61
N LEU A 806 -11.71 -10.10 -0.72
CA LEU A 806 -11.39 -8.71 -0.44
C LEU A 806 -11.75 -8.41 1.01
N TYR A 807 -10.77 -7.95 1.76
CA TYR A 807 -10.93 -7.45 3.12
C TYR A 807 -11.08 -5.92 3.07
N ILE A 808 -12.12 -5.41 3.73
CA ILE A 808 -12.34 -3.98 3.95
C ILE A 808 -12.36 -3.71 5.45
N ASP A 809 -11.44 -2.86 5.89
CA ASP A 809 -11.35 -2.41 7.28
C ASP A 809 -12.29 -1.24 7.57
N GLY A 810 -12.36 -0.83 8.85
CA GLY A 810 -13.20 0.29 9.27
C GLY A 810 -12.85 1.65 8.63
N ALA A 811 -11.66 1.77 8.03
CA ALA A 811 -11.20 2.95 7.28
C ALA A 811 -11.52 2.87 5.78
N LYS A 812 -12.26 1.85 5.35
CA LYS A 812 -12.63 1.57 3.94
C LYS A 812 -11.42 1.27 3.04
N LYS A 813 -10.28 0.86 3.60
CA LYS A 813 -9.15 0.38 2.79
C LYS A 813 -9.48 -1.02 2.25
N ILE A 814 -9.41 -1.19 0.93
CA ILE A 814 -9.66 -2.47 0.26
C ILE A 814 -8.32 -3.19 0.09
N VAL A 815 -8.23 -4.43 0.56
CA VAL A 815 -7.04 -5.28 0.43
C VAL A 815 -7.44 -6.66 -0.04
N LYS A 816 -6.74 -7.20 -1.05
CA LYS A 816 -6.90 -8.60 -1.45
C LYS A 816 -6.18 -9.51 -0.45
N MET A 817 -6.90 -10.48 0.07
CA MET A 817 -6.46 -11.37 1.15
C MET A 817 -6.56 -12.83 0.72
N ARG A 818 -5.59 -13.65 1.15
CA ARG A 818 -5.74 -15.10 1.27
C ARG A 818 -6.25 -15.40 2.68
N ASP A 819 -7.42 -16.03 2.76
CA ASP A 819 -8.10 -16.32 4.01
C ASP A 819 -7.29 -17.29 4.87
N ARG A 820 -7.24 -17.05 6.18
CA ARG A 820 -6.78 -18.03 7.16
C ARG A 820 -7.92 -18.99 7.43
N ALA A 821 -7.90 -20.15 6.80
CA ALA A 821 -8.98 -21.12 6.94
C ALA A 821 -8.86 -21.99 8.20
N PHE A 822 -9.99 -22.52 8.68
CA PHE A 822 -10.06 -23.27 9.94
C PHE A 822 -9.16 -24.52 9.97
N TRP A 823 -9.06 -25.29 8.88
CA TRP A 823 -8.18 -26.46 8.88
C TRP A 823 -6.69 -26.10 9.05
N GLU A 824 -6.28 -24.87 8.73
CA GLU A 824 -4.92 -24.39 8.98
C GLU A 824 -4.66 -24.07 10.46
N LEU A 825 -5.70 -23.99 11.30
CA LEU A 825 -5.59 -23.86 12.76
C LEU A 825 -5.50 -25.20 13.49
N LEU A 826 -5.76 -26.30 12.78
CA LEU A 826 -5.69 -27.68 13.27
C LEU A 826 -4.37 -28.37 12.90
N ALA A 827 -3.68 -27.83 11.89
CA ALA A 827 -2.33 -28.20 11.50
C ALA A 827 -1.32 -27.48 12.41
#